data_AF-A0A4V1J2J6-F1
#
_entry.id   AF-A0A4V1J2J6-F1
#
_cell.length_a   1.000
_cell.length_b   1.000
_cell.length_c   1.000
_cell.angle_alpha   90.00
_cell.angle_beta   90.00
_cell.angle_gamma   90.00
#
_symmetry.space_group_name_H-M   'P 1'
#
loop_
_entity.id
_entity.type
_entity.pdbx_description
1 polymer ?
#
loop_
_entity_poly.entity_id
_entity_poly.type
_entity_poly.pdbx_seq_one_letter_code
_entity_poly.pdbx_strand_id
1 'polypeptide(L)'
;MTDHTAFEYLTPQVLGNFAALGTEMLLRILAGPIAPPSPSPANPAPARVLFTETLMAVDEGILDVDSAVEFLRSALNTDHLAVLFCQVVDMYPCSEQTRQVLQRMADDETALPAATMAAHIDAEILVAIGLLPADAYGRQLSTRKRDQYYTQKKFNLMHEEFEGYSLVISEMEAVLSQRNNAALVDSAVATVNQLMGHYLLDPNRVLDVLLYVFANMLMGNHTFILSFLRKSLWWPQTPADCTTGLDGLNTGGCAAAAHCILLQMRKFPGPELPETFKALVAILIKEGFVNFGAVYASVPPGAEAIALLEKAYRADLENEAVRASASALALAAPLRDDNVYPEEHASEETTRMRAEPPSVEKLARNNLKLQMLRVFLANGLFWPSVYVLTQYPFLAHVDKEVGELMNRLLVAIIAPMHVKSAAGQRAGQGETSHLKDDLRTVRQYCFKPTIKEHGKKQYVYFYQEWAERLPRCHNREDLFTVSQQLLKFYGPVLAQNPAVFTQICEIIAHEVAQDASDAGRAAWLDYFRNYIFPYMGHVLDSTAVDKAYAVLEIYSRDDRYNVYGELYQVVAKNNAFVKIAFGKAERATKDALKRLSKENMAQMMKQLAQISVNTPLPCFLTVLQQLESYDNLNALVVNTAASFSRYAWDNMTLALLMRLSAAGRSNVLANGLNDRRWILSLASFIGELACRYPAQIDLETIVDYCIKSLHAHDAAPLLVLKELVASMGGIQAITNLTAPQVDRMCCAESVAQKVLQTIGDTRHTRAGPAAKL
;
A
#
# COMPACT_ATOMS: atom_id res chain seq x y z
N MET A 1 -42.13 88.24 -21.01
CA MET A 1 -41.81 89.00 -19.79
C MET A 1 -41.23 87.98 -18.84
N THR A 2 -39.90 87.92 -18.82
CA THR A 2 -39.07 86.95 -18.10
C THR A 2 -38.87 87.46 -16.67
N ASP A 3 -39.38 86.74 -15.68
CA ASP A 3 -39.07 86.99 -14.27
C ASP A 3 -37.60 86.61 -14.02
N HIS A 4 -36.72 87.61 -14.12
CA HIS A 4 -35.33 87.52 -13.64
C HIS A 4 -35.33 87.70 -12.12
N THR A 5 -35.58 86.62 -11.38
CA THR A 5 -35.35 86.55 -9.93
C THR A 5 -34.51 85.32 -9.58
N ALA A 6 -33.34 85.16 -10.23
CA ALA A 6 -32.47 84.00 -10.00
C ALA A 6 -31.18 84.31 -9.22
N PHE A 7 -30.72 85.57 -9.20
CA PHE A 7 -29.47 85.98 -8.55
C PHE A 7 -29.73 87.03 -7.46
N GLU A 8 -29.35 86.73 -6.21
CA GLU A 8 -29.40 87.60 -5.04
C GLU A 8 -28.26 88.63 -5.06
N TYR A 9 -27.05 88.24 -5.48
CA TYR A 9 -25.86 89.11 -5.49
C TYR A 9 -25.40 89.48 -6.92
N LEU A 10 -25.53 88.58 -7.91
CA LEU A 10 -25.23 88.86 -9.32
C LEU A 10 -26.40 89.55 -10.06
N THR A 11 -26.77 90.75 -9.62
CA THR A 11 -27.81 91.55 -10.29
C THR A 11 -27.37 92.02 -11.69
N PRO A 12 -28.29 92.36 -12.61
CA PRO A 12 -27.95 92.81 -13.97
C PRO A 12 -27.01 94.04 -14.01
N GLN A 13 -27.03 94.87 -12.96
CA GLN A 13 -26.15 96.02 -12.80
C GLN A 13 -24.70 95.62 -12.48
N VAL A 14 -24.52 94.55 -11.70
CA VAL A 14 -23.21 93.99 -11.33
C VAL A 14 -22.60 93.25 -12.53
N LEU A 15 -23.43 92.49 -13.27
CA LEU A 15 -23.02 91.76 -14.48
C LEU A 15 -22.61 92.70 -15.63
N GLY A 16 -23.31 93.84 -15.81
CA GLY A 16 -22.98 94.81 -16.87
C GLY A 16 -21.62 95.52 -16.71
N ASN A 17 -21.05 95.51 -15.50
CA ASN A 17 -19.73 96.09 -15.17
C ASN A 17 -18.87 95.11 -14.34
N PHE A 18 -18.95 93.81 -14.67
CA PHE A 18 -18.37 92.75 -13.83
C PHE A 18 -16.86 92.92 -13.60
N ALA A 19 -16.08 93.19 -14.64
CA ALA A 19 -14.62 93.33 -14.57
C ALA A 19 -14.09 94.59 -13.85
N ALA A 20 -14.97 95.52 -13.45
CA ALA A 20 -14.58 96.77 -12.78
C ALA A 20 -15.29 96.92 -11.43
N LEU A 21 -16.28 97.80 -11.33
CA LEU A 21 -17.00 98.11 -10.09
C LEU A 21 -17.78 96.91 -9.53
N GLY A 22 -18.22 95.98 -10.39
CA GLY A 22 -18.97 94.79 -9.99
C GLY A 22 -18.16 93.84 -9.10
N THR A 23 -16.95 93.49 -9.54
CA THR A 23 -16.03 92.61 -8.78
C THR A 23 -15.66 93.22 -7.42
N GLU A 24 -15.39 94.54 -7.34
CA GLU A 24 -15.08 95.19 -6.05
C GLU A 24 -16.25 95.13 -5.06
N MET A 25 -17.49 95.26 -5.54
CA MET A 25 -18.68 95.14 -4.68
C MET A 25 -18.84 93.73 -4.14
N LEU A 26 -18.63 92.71 -4.98
CA LEU A 26 -18.70 91.31 -4.59
C LEU A 26 -17.57 90.93 -3.60
N LEU A 27 -16.35 91.43 -3.81
CA LEU A 27 -15.23 91.22 -2.88
C LEU A 27 -15.47 91.91 -1.52
N ARG A 28 -16.13 93.07 -1.48
CA ARG A 28 -16.53 93.72 -0.22
C ARG A 28 -17.57 92.92 0.56
N ILE A 29 -18.48 92.24 -0.15
CA ILE A 29 -19.47 91.34 0.48
C ILE A 29 -18.75 90.13 1.11
N LEU A 30 -17.73 89.60 0.44
CA LEU A 30 -16.88 88.52 0.97
C LEU A 30 -15.96 88.97 2.12
N ALA A 31 -15.53 90.25 2.14
CA ALA A 31 -14.67 90.83 3.18
C ALA A 31 -15.44 91.40 4.39
N GLY A 32 -16.78 91.43 4.35
CA GLY A 32 -17.62 91.89 5.46
C GLY A 32 -17.47 91.02 6.71
N PRO A 33 -17.70 91.57 7.93
CA PRO A 33 -17.57 90.79 9.15
C PRO A 33 -18.52 89.60 9.11
N ILE A 34 -17.94 88.40 9.11
CA ILE A 34 -18.65 87.13 9.28
C ILE A 34 -19.36 87.24 10.64
N ALA A 35 -20.67 87.48 10.61
CA ALA A 35 -21.47 87.50 11.83
C ALA A 35 -21.32 86.14 12.56
N PRO A 36 -21.26 86.12 13.89
CA PRO A 36 -21.15 84.88 14.66
C PRO A 36 -22.33 83.94 14.33
N PRO A 37 -22.18 82.62 14.51
CA PRO A 37 -23.21 81.66 14.15
C PRO A 37 -24.46 81.92 15.00
N SER A 38 -25.49 82.52 14.40
CA SER A 38 -26.83 82.56 14.97
C SER A 38 -27.57 81.26 14.60
N PRO A 39 -28.36 80.67 15.51
CA PRO A 39 -28.89 79.32 15.37
C PRO A 39 -30.19 79.30 14.56
N SER A 40 -30.21 79.93 13.37
CA SER A 40 -31.35 79.85 12.46
C SER A 40 -30.93 79.29 11.09
N PRO A 41 -31.70 78.38 10.46
CA PRO A 41 -31.24 77.62 9.28
C PRO A 41 -31.32 78.39 7.96
N ALA A 42 -31.50 79.71 7.98
CA ALA A 42 -31.89 80.51 6.81
C ALA A 42 -30.96 81.70 6.54
N ASN A 43 -29.65 81.54 6.76
CA ASN A 43 -28.65 82.40 6.15
C ASN A 43 -27.48 81.53 5.68
N PRO A 44 -27.50 80.96 4.45
CA PRO A 44 -26.27 80.47 3.85
C PRO A 44 -25.27 81.62 3.87
N ALA A 45 -24.06 81.41 4.39
CA ALA A 45 -23.03 82.44 4.43
C ALA A 45 -22.97 83.13 3.04
N PRO A 46 -22.96 84.47 2.95
CA PRO A 46 -23.07 85.19 1.67
C PRO A 46 -22.10 84.68 0.60
N ALA A 47 -20.94 84.17 1.01
CA ALA A 47 -19.98 83.47 0.17
C ALA A 47 -20.54 82.23 -0.58
N ARG A 48 -21.33 81.36 0.07
CA ARG A 48 -21.90 80.14 -0.56
C ARG A 48 -22.90 80.47 -1.66
N VAL A 49 -23.79 81.42 -1.38
CA VAL A 49 -24.77 81.89 -2.37
C VAL A 49 -24.03 82.53 -3.53
N LEU A 50 -23.09 83.44 -3.25
CA LEU A 50 -22.31 84.10 -4.28
C LEU A 50 -21.53 83.12 -5.16
N PHE A 51 -20.88 82.11 -4.57
CA PHE A 51 -20.17 81.08 -5.34
C PHE A 51 -21.11 80.22 -6.19
N THR A 52 -22.29 79.86 -5.65
CA THR A 52 -23.31 79.12 -6.41
C THR A 52 -23.83 79.95 -7.58
N GLU A 53 -24.12 81.22 -7.35
CA GLU A 53 -24.58 82.15 -8.37
C GLU A 53 -23.51 82.39 -9.45
N THR A 54 -22.22 82.47 -9.08
CA THR A 54 -21.16 82.56 -10.09
C THR A 54 -21.07 81.33 -10.98
N LEU A 55 -21.24 80.12 -10.43
CA LEU A 55 -21.25 78.90 -11.23
C LEU A 55 -22.50 78.81 -12.13
N MET A 56 -23.66 79.20 -11.60
CA MET A 56 -24.91 79.28 -12.36
C MET A 56 -24.83 80.32 -13.50
N ALA A 57 -24.26 81.50 -13.24
CA ALA A 57 -24.10 82.54 -14.25
C ALA A 57 -23.15 82.12 -15.38
N VAL A 58 -22.12 81.33 -15.06
CA VAL A 58 -21.24 80.72 -16.05
C VAL A 58 -22.00 79.68 -16.89
N ASP A 59 -22.75 78.78 -16.24
CA ASP A 59 -23.54 77.73 -16.92
C ASP A 59 -24.65 78.27 -17.82
N GLU A 60 -25.30 79.36 -17.42
CA GLU A 60 -26.32 80.04 -18.22
C GLU A 60 -25.71 80.88 -19.36
N GLY A 61 -24.38 80.95 -19.47
CA GLY A 61 -23.65 81.73 -20.47
C GLY A 61 -23.75 83.24 -20.28
N ILE A 62 -24.16 83.68 -19.08
CA ILE A 62 -24.30 85.10 -18.70
C ILE A 62 -22.93 85.70 -18.34
N LEU A 63 -22.05 84.89 -17.73
CA LEU A 63 -20.68 85.25 -17.37
C LEU A 63 -19.69 84.35 -18.13
N ASP A 64 -18.65 84.94 -18.71
CA ASP A 64 -17.58 84.18 -19.36
C ASP A 64 -16.65 83.51 -18.35
N VAL A 65 -16.07 82.36 -18.75
CA VAL A 65 -15.18 81.55 -17.91
C VAL A 65 -13.95 82.36 -17.44
N ASP A 66 -13.40 83.23 -18.29
CA ASP A 66 -12.23 84.06 -17.95
C ASP A 66 -12.55 85.06 -16.83
N SER A 67 -13.64 85.81 -16.96
CA SER A 67 -14.10 86.74 -15.93
C SER A 67 -14.43 86.05 -14.61
N ALA A 68 -15.05 84.86 -14.65
CA ALA A 68 -15.39 84.10 -13.45
C ALA A 68 -14.13 83.61 -12.71
N VAL A 69 -13.11 83.14 -13.45
CA VAL A 69 -11.83 82.70 -12.87
C VAL A 69 -11.08 83.89 -12.25
N GLU A 70 -11.04 85.05 -12.91
CA GLU A 70 -10.38 86.24 -12.37
C GLU A 70 -11.03 86.75 -11.07
N PHE A 71 -12.37 86.71 -11.02
CA PHE A 71 -13.13 86.98 -9.81
C PHE A 71 -12.81 85.96 -8.70
N LEU A 72 -12.85 84.65 -9.00
CA LEU A 72 -12.59 83.60 -8.02
C LEU A 72 -11.17 83.65 -7.46
N ARG A 73 -10.15 83.95 -8.28
CA ARG A 73 -8.76 84.16 -7.80
C ARG A 73 -8.66 85.28 -6.77
N SER A 74 -9.39 86.35 -6.99
CA SER A 74 -9.42 87.51 -6.08
C SER A 74 -10.27 87.23 -4.82
N ALA A 75 -11.32 86.42 -4.97
CA ALA A 75 -12.28 86.07 -3.92
C ALA A 75 -11.75 85.02 -2.94
N LEU A 76 -10.96 84.05 -3.41
CA LEU A 76 -10.40 82.95 -2.61
C LEU A 76 -9.10 83.36 -1.91
N ASN A 77 -9.16 84.42 -1.12
CA ASN A 77 -8.00 84.98 -0.40
C ASN A 77 -7.75 84.35 0.98
N THR A 78 -8.64 83.49 1.46
CA THR A 78 -8.54 82.81 2.76
C THR A 78 -8.90 81.34 2.62
N ASP A 79 -8.25 80.48 3.42
CA ASP A 79 -8.49 79.03 3.42
C ASP A 79 -9.97 78.67 3.64
N HIS A 80 -10.68 79.47 4.45
CA HIS A 80 -12.10 79.25 4.72
C HIS A 80 -12.98 79.44 3.48
N LEU A 81 -12.72 80.48 2.67
CA LEU A 81 -13.46 80.73 1.44
C LEU A 81 -13.15 79.67 0.38
N ALA A 82 -11.89 79.20 0.30
CA ALA A 82 -11.51 78.08 -0.56
C ALA A 82 -12.25 76.79 -0.19
N VAL A 83 -12.36 76.46 1.11
CA VAL A 83 -13.14 75.32 1.59
C VAL A 83 -14.63 75.46 1.24
N LEU A 84 -15.22 76.64 1.46
CA LEU A 84 -16.63 76.90 1.13
C LEU A 84 -16.90 76.78 -0.37
N PHE A 85 -15.99 77.27 -1.21
CA PHE A 85 -16.07 77.13 -2.66
C PHE A 85 -16.00 75.65 -3.08
N CYS A 86 -15.05 74.87 -2.55
CA CYS A 86 -14.99 73.42 -2.80
C CYS A 86 -16.28 72.69 -2.41
N GLN A 87 -16.88 73.03 -1.26
CA GLN A 87 -18.15 72.44 -0.82
C GLN A 87 -19.32 72.79 -1.74
N VAL A 88 -19.34 74.01 -2.29
CA VAL A 88 -20.36 74.41 -3.28
C VAL A 88 -20.17 73.63 -4.57
N VAL A 89 -18.92 73.48 -5.02
CA VAL A 89 -18.57 72.71 -6.22
C VAL A 89 -18.94 71.24 -6.09
N ASP A 90 -18.72 70.62 -4.94
CA ASP A 90 -19.06 69.21 -4.66
C ASP A 90 -20.58 68.94 -4.78
N MET A 91 -21.40 69.94 -4.41
CA MET A 91 -22.86 69.84 -4.43
C MET A 91 -23.47 70.31 -5.76
N TYR A 92 -22.70 70.98 -6.63
CA TYR A 92 -23.17 71.57 -7.87
C TYR A 92 -22.88 70.63 -9.07
N PRO A 93 -23.81 70.47 -10.04
CA PRO A 93 -23.58 69.61 -11.20
C PRO A 93 -22.36 70.04 -12.03
N CYS A 94 -21.44 69.11 -12.31
CA CYS A 94 -20.27 69.39 -13.14
C CYS A 94 -20.63 69.44 -14.63
N SER A 95 -20.94 70.63 -15.15
CA SER A 95 -21.08 70.94 -16.57
C SER A 95 -19.70 71.03 -17.27
N GLU A 96 -19.68 71.19 -18.59
CA GLU A 96 -18.45 71.43 -19.34
C GLU A 96 -17.81 72.79 -19.01
N GLN A 97 -18.64 73.81 -18.75
CA GLN A 97 -18.17 75.18 -18.45
C GLN A 97 -17.65 75.28 -17.01
N THR A 98 -18.35 74.66 -16.04
CA THR A 98 -17.83 74.59 -14.66
C THR A 98 -16.56 73.76 -14.58
N ARG A 99 -16.41 72.69 -15.38
CA ARG A 99 -15.15 71.94 -15.48
C ARG A 99 -14.00 72.83 -15.96
N GLN A 100 -14.21 73.69 -16.95
CA GLN A 100 -13.18 74.61 -17.44
C GLN A 100 -12.78 75.66 -16.38
N VAL A 101 -13.74 76.19 -15.62
CA VAL A 101 -13.47 77.07 -14.47
C VAL A 101 -12.61 76.33 -13.45
N LEU A 102 -12.99 75.10 -13.07
CA LEU A 102 -12.28 74.32 -12.06
C LEU A 102 -10.88 73.88 -12.51
N GLN A 103 -10.68 73.56 -13.78
CA GLN A 103 -9.35 73.27 -14.35
C GLN A 103 -8.41 74.47 -14.19
N ARG A 104 -8.86 75.66 -14.59
CA ARG A 104 -8.05 76.88 -14.54
C ARG A 104 -7.83 77.42 -13.12
N MET A 105 -8.77 77.14 -12.21
CA MET A 105 -8.62 77.45 -10.79
C MET A 105 -7.68 76.46 -10.10
N ALA A 106 -7.65 75.19 -10.53
CA ALA A 106 -6.73 74.19 -10.00
C ALA A 106 -5.27 74.40 -10.42
N ASP A 107 -5.03 75.09 -11.55
CA ASP A 107 -3.70 75.55 -11.95
C ASP A 107 -3.14 76.64 -11.00
N ASP A 108 -4.00 77.30 -10.22
CA ASP A 108 -3.62 78.36 -9.29
C ASP A 108 -3.54 77.84 -7.84
N GLU A 109 -2.38 77.27 -7.50
CA GLU A 109 -2.11 76.72 -6.16
C GLU A 109 -2.21 77.75 -5.03
N THR A 110 -2.19 79.06 -5.34
CA THR A 110 -2.27 80.13 -4.34
C THR A 110 -3.71 80.43 -3.92
N ALA A 111 -4.65 80.33 -4.85
CA ALA A 111 -6.07 80.59 -4.61
C ALA A 111 -6.84 79.32 -4.21
N LEU A 112 -6.49 78.16 -4.81
CA LEU A 112 -7.18 76.90 -4.54
C LEU A 112 -6.17 75.75 -4.39
N PRO A 113 -5.68 75.48 -3.17
CA PRO A 113 -4.71 74.42 -2.94
C PRO A 113 -5.27 73.04 -3.31
N ALA A 114 -4.48 72.22 -4.01
CA ALA A 114 -4.86 70.85 -4.39
C ALA A 114 -5.27 69.97 -3.20
N ALA A 115 -4.66 70.20 -2.02
CA ALA A 115 -5.01 69.50 -0.78
C ALA A 115 -6.44 69.83 -0.31
N THR A 116 -6.89 71.08 -0.48
CA THR A 116 -8.23 71.54 -0.11
C THR A 116 -9.28 70.98 -1.08
N MET A 117 -8.96 70.93 -2.37
CA MET A 117 -9.81 70.26 -3.37
C MET A 117 -9.96 68.77 -3.08
N ALA A 118 -8.85 68.07 -2.81
CA ALA A 118 -8.86 66.64 -2.52
C ALA A 118 -9.62 66.27 -1.22
N ALA A 119 -9.74 67.20 -0.27
CA ALA A 119 -10.43 66.97 1.00
C ALA A 119 -11.95 67.23 0.94
N HIS A 120 -12.41 68.04 -0.01
CA HIS A 120 -13.77 68.59 -0.02
C HIS A 120 -14.55 68.41 -1.32
N ILE A 121 -13.93 67.88 -2.37
CA ILE A 121 -14.56 67.59 -3.66
C ILE A 121 -14.52 66.08 -3.91
N ASP A 122 -15.63 65.50 -4.37
CA ASP A 122 -15.72 64.09 -4.72
C ASP A 122 -14.74 63.71 -5.83
N ALA A 123 -14.22 62.48 -5.74
CA ALA A 123 -13.17 62.00 -6.61
C ALA A 123 -13.63 61.86 -8.07
N GLU A 124 -14.92 61.67 -8.32
CA GLU A 124 -15.48 61.65 -9.68
C GLU A 124 -15.29 62.98 -10.39
N ILE A 125 -15.49 64.11 -9.68
CA ILE A 125 -15.29 65.46 -10.20
C ILE A 125 -13.80 65.74 -10.42
N LEU A 126 -12.94 65.34 -9.49
CA LEU A 126 -11.48 65.49 -9.61
C LEU A 126 -10.88 64.69 -10.77
N VAL A 127 -11.41 63.50 -11.05
CA VAL A 127 -11.06 62.71 -12.25
C VAL A 127 -11.59 63.39 -13.51
N ALA A 128 -12.80 63.94 -13.48
CA ALA A 128 -13.40 64.64 -14.62
C ALA A 128 -12.63 65.93 -15.01
N ILE A 129 -12.04 66.62 -14.04
CA ILE A 129 -11.19 67.82 -14.23
C ILE A 129 -9.78 67.45 -14.72
N GLY A 130 -9.35 66.19 -14.55
CA GLY A 130 -8.03 65.72 -14.97
C GLY A 130 -6.91 65.89 -13.93
N LEU A 131 -7.27 66.27 -12.69
CA LEU A 131 -6.33 66.36 -11.56
C LEU A 131 -5.93 64.98 -11.02
N LEU A 132 -6.80 63.98 -11.16
CA LEU A 132 -6.54 62.59 -10.79
C LEU A 132 -6.56 61.69 -12.03
N PRO A 133 -5.52 60.87 -12.27
CA PRO A 133 -5.57 59.85 -13.30
C PRO A 133 -6.62 58.78 -12.95
N ALA A 134 -7.65 58.64 -13.78
CA ALA A 134 -8.79 57.73 -13.56
C ALA A 134 -8.36 56.29 -13.23
N ASP A 135 -7.44 55.73 -14.02
CA ASP A 135 -6.98 54.35 -13.88
C ASP A 135 -6.17 54.11 -12.60
N ALA A 136 -5.32 55.07 -12.22
CA ALA A 136 -4.47 54.95 -11.04
C ALA A 136 -5.29 55.08 -9.75
N TYR A 137 -6.20 56.06 -9.71
CA TYR A 137 -7.09 56.28 -8.57
C TYR A 137 -8.05 55.09 -8.38
N GLY A 138 -8.67 54.60 -9.45
CA GLY A 138 -9.58 53.44 -9.39
C GLY A 138 -8.90 52.18 -8.86
N ARG A 139 -7.66 51.90 -9.29
CA ARG A 139 -6.86 50.77 -8.77
C ARG A 139 -6.48 50.95 -7.31
N GLN A 140 -6.00 52.13 -6.92
CA GLN A 140 -5.63 52.41 -5.53
C GLN A 140 -6.85 52.36 -4.59
N LEU A 141 -7.97 52.93 -5.00
CA LEU A 141 -9.22 52.88 -4.26
C LEU A 141 -9.74 51.45 -4.12
N SER A 142 -9.72 50.66 -5.19
CA SER A 142 -10.11 49.24 -5.16
C SER A 142 -9.20 48.43 -4.23
N THR A 143 -7.90 48.70 -4.26
CA THR A 143 -6.91 48.07 -3.36
C THR A 143 -7.20 48.45 -1.91
N ARG A 144 -7.40 49.73 -1.62
CA ARG A 144 -7.69 50.21 -0.26
C ARG A 144 -9.03 49.69 0.27
N LYS A 145 -10.06 49.66 -0.57
CA LYS A 145 -11.37 49.04 -0.24
C LYS A 145 -11.20 47.54 0.05
N ARG A 146 -10.43 46.84 -0.77
CA ARG A 146 -10.08 45.43 -0.52
C ARG A 146 -9.37 45.24 0.80
N ASP A 147 -8.32 45.99 1.05
CA ASP A 147 -7.48 45.80 2.23
C ASP A 147 -8.21 46.22 3.52
N GLN A 148 -9.12 47.20 3.44
CA GLN A 148 -9.90 47.67 4.59
C GLN A 148 -11.12 46.79 4.89
N TYR A 149 -11.83 46.30 3.86
CA TYR A 149 -13.14 45.65 4.04
C TYR A 149 -13.16 44.15 3.71
N TYR A 150 -12.30 43.68 2.80
CA TYR A 150 -12.35 42.32 2.27
C TYR A 150 -11.18 41.43 2.75
N THR A 151 -10.05 42.02 3.12
CA THR A 151 -8.89 41.27 3.63
C THR A 151 -9.11 40.91 5.10
N GLN A 152 -9.15 39.60 5.38
CA GLN A 152 -9.17 39.12 6.77
C GLN A 152 -7.81 39.40 7.42
N LYS A 153 -7.82 40.06 8.58
CA LYS A 153 -6.62 40.27 9.41
C LYS A 153 -6.27 38.99 10.17
N LYS A 154 -5.78 37.99 9.46
CA LYS A 154 -5.24 36.75 10.02
C LYS A 154 -3.83 36.51 9.53
N PHE A 155 -2.97 36.08 10.44
CA PHE A 155 -1.55 35.90 10.16
C PHE A 155 -1.26 34.42 9.90
N ASN A 156 -0.81 34.11 8.69
CA ASN A 156 -0.54 32.75 8.21
C ASN A 156 0.98 32.47 8.13
N LEU A 157 1.80 33.51 8.09
CA LEU A 157 3.25 33.35 7.99
C LEU A 157 3.89 33.47 9.38
N MET A 158 4.90 32.63 9.63
CA MET A 158 5.57 32.59 10.95
C MET A 158 6.25 33.91 11.29
N HIS A 159 6.69 34.68 10.29
CA HIS A 159 7.37 35.96 10.51
C HIS A 159 6.39 37.13 10.70
N GLU A 160 5.12 36.98 10.35
CA GLU A 160 4.10 37.99 10.62
C GLU A 160 3.81 38.05 12.13
N GLU A 161 3.61 36.89 12.76
CA GLU A 161 3.31 36.78 14.20
C GLU A 161 4.15 35.68 14.87
N PHE A 162 5.46 35.92 14.98
CA PHE A 162 6.40 34.94 15.53
C PHE A 162 6.09 34.59 16.99
N GLU A 163 5.66 35.55 17.80
CA GLU A 163 5.35 35.34 19.22
C GLU A 163 4.20 34.34 19.39
N GLY A 164 3.09 34.54 18.66
CA GLY A 164 1.93 33.66 18.73
C GLY A 164 2.27 32.22 18.33
N TYR A 165 3.00 32.02 17.23
CA TYR A 165 3.42 30.68 16.81
C TYR A 165 4.41 30.04 17.79
N SER A 166 5.37 30.80 18.32
CA SER A 166 6.34 30.30 19.31
C SER A 166 5.65 29.85 20.61
N LEU A 167 4.64 30.60 21.08
CA LEU A 167 3.87 30.22 22.27
C LEU A 167 3.04 28.96 22.02
N VAL A 168 2.35 28.84 20.89
CA VAL A 168 1.60 27.62 20.54
C VAL A 168 2.50 26.38 20.55
N ILE A 169 3.70 26.48 19.97
CA ILE A 169 4.68 25.37 19.95
C ILE A 169 5.14 25.04 21.37
N SER A 170 5.57 26.05 22.14
CA SER A 170 6.15 25.86 23.47
C SER A 170 5.13 25.30 24.46
N GLU A 171 3.90 25.80 24.45
CA GLU A 171 2.81 25.29 25.28
C GLU A 171 2.48 23.83 24.92
N MET A 172 2.40 23.52 23.63
CA MET A 172 2.09 22.15 23.20
C MET A 172 3.22 21.17 23.57
N GLU A 173 4.48 21.56 23.39
CA GLU A 173 5.64 20.75 23.80
C GLU A 173 5.70 20.56 25.32
N ALA A 174 5.40 21.60 26.10
CA ALA A 174 5.35 21.55 27.55
C ALA A 174 4.28 20.56 28.03
N VAL A 175 3.09 20.55 27.43
CA VAL A 175 2.02 19.59 27.77
C VAL A 175 2.41 18.17 27.35
N LEU A 176 2.94 17.97 26.14
CA LEU A 176 3.33 16.66 25.62
C LEU A 176 4.51 16.03 26.38
N SER A 177 5.33 16.83 27.03
CA SER A 177 6.45 16.36 27.86
C SER A 177 6.02 15.84 29.23
N GLN A 178 4.79 16.10 29.66
CA GLN A 178 4.28 15.66 30.96
C GLN A 178 3.77 14.21 30.91
N ARG A 179 4.12 13.42 31.94
CA ARG A 179 3.70 12.00 32.04
C ARG A 179 2.18 11.80 32.17
N ASN A 180 1.46 12.77 32.74
CA ASN A 180 0.02 12.70 32.92
C ASN A 180 -0.70 13.79 32.09
N ASN A 181 -0.35 13.89 30.81
CA ASN A 181 -0.93 14.87 29.90
C ASN A 181 -2.41 14.61 29.58
N ALA A 182 -2.92 13.39 29.78
CA ALA A 182 -4.32 13.04 29.51
C ALA A 182 -5.33 13.93 30.26
N ALA A 183 -4.99 14.39 31.47
CA ALA A 183 -5.84 15.30 32.25
C ALA A 183 -5.82 16.75 31.73
N LEU A 184 -4.83 17.12 30.92
CA LEU A 184 -4.61 18.48 30.45
C LEU A 184 -5.26 18.78 29.09
N VAL A 185 -5.94 17.81 28.48
CA VAL A 185 -6.52 17.95 27.13
C VAL A 185 -7.45 19.16 27.04
N ASP A 186 -8.37 19.32 27.99
CA ASP A 186 -9.33 20.43 27.97
C ASP A 186 -8.64 21.80 28.12
N SER A 187 -7.66 21.87 29.02
CA SER A 187 -6.85 23.07 29.21
C SER A 187 -6.06 23.40 27.95
N ALA A 188 -5.42 22.41 27.32
CA ALA A 188 -4.62 22.61 26.11
C ALA A 188 -5.46 23.11 24.94
N VAL A 189 -6.66 22.57 24.74
CA VAL A 189 -7.59 23.03 23.70
C VAL A 189 -8.02 24.48 23.96
N ALA A 190 -8.35 24.83 25.21
CA ALA A 190 -8.71 26.19 25.58
C ALA A 190 -7.55 27.17 25.35
N THR A 191 -6.34 26.81 25.77
CA THR A 191 -5.13 27.63 25.58
C THR A 191 -4.84 27.87 24.09
N VAL A 192 -4.89 26.82 23.25
CA VAL A 192 -4.66 26.96 21.81
C VAL A 192 -5.72 27.86 21.18
N ASN A 193 -7.00 27.72 21.54
CA ASN A 193 -8.07 28.60 21.06
C ASN A 193 -7.87 30.06 21.51
N GLN A 194 -7.42 30.28 22.75
CA GLN A 194 -7.12 31.61 23.27
C GLN A 194 -5.94 32.25 22.54
N LEU A 195 -4.86 31.52 22.29
CA LEU A 195 -3.70 32.00 21.53
C LEU A 195 -4.08 32.31 20.07
N MET A 196 -4.87 31.45 19.42
CA MET A 196 -5.39 31.70 18.08
C MET A 196 -6.21 33.00 18.01
N GLY A 197 -7.06 33.25 19.01
CA GLY A 197 -7.87 34.46 19.08
C GLY A 197 -7.06 35.71 19.40
N HIS A 198 -6.11 35.63 20.34
CA HIS A 198 -5.34 36.78 20.81
C HIS A 198 -4.36 37.31 19.75
N TYR A 199 -3.62 36.41 19.11
CA TYR A 199 -2.63 36.76 18.08
C TYR A 199 -3.21 36.70 16.66
N LEU A 200 -4.52 36.54 16.50
CA LEU A 200 -5.21 36.47 15.19
C LEU A 200 -4.56 35.46 14.22
N LEU A 201 -4.13 34.31 14.74
CA LEU A 201 -3.43 33.30 13.94
C LEU A 201 -4.39 32.62 12.95
N ASP A 202 -3.88 32.25 11.78
CA ASP A 202 -4.64 31.44 10.83
C ASP A 202 -4.85 30.00 11.38
N PRO A 203 -6.11 29.52 11.51
CA PRO A 203 -6.38 28.20 12.08
C PRO A 203 -5.78 27.03 11.28
N ASN A 204 -5.69 27.14 9.95
CA ASN A 204 -5.11 26.06 9.13
C ASN A 204 -3.60 26.02 9.28
N ARG A 205 -2.96 27.18 9.44
CA ARG A 205 -1.54 27.24 9.75
C ARG A 205 -1.22 26.70 11.13
N VAL A 206 -2.03 27.02 12.14
CA VAL A 206 -1.89 26.48 13.49
C VAL A 206 -2.04 24.96 13.46
N LEU A 207 -3.00 24.42 12.71
CA LEU A 207 -3.12 22.98 12.50
C LEU A 207 -1.87 22.38 11.84
N ASP A 208 -1.30 23.01 10.80
CA ASP A 208 -0.04 22.56 10.17
C ASP A 208 1.10 22.50 11.20
N VAL A 209 1.26 23.54 12.03
CA VAL A 209 2.28 23.58 13.08
C VAL A 209 2.04 22.49 14.14
N LEU A 210 0.80 22.30 14.59
CA LEU A 210 0.46 21.27 15.56
C LEU A 210 0.70 19.86 15.02
N LEU A 211 0.32 19.58 13.78
CA LEU A 211 0.60 18.29 13.13
C LEU A 211 2.11 18.01 13.05
N TYR A 212 2.92 19.04 12.82
CA TYR A 212 4.38 18.92 12.86
C TYR A 212 4.89 18.59 14.27
N VAL A 213 4.41 19.28 15.31
CA VAL A 213 4.76 18.98 16.71
C VAL A 213 4.33 17.56 17.09
N PHE A 214 3.11 17.16 16.75
CA PHE A 214 2.58 15.82 16.99
C PHE A 214 3.38 14.73 16.28
N ALA A 215 3.85 14.98 15.06
CA ALA A 215 4.68 14.04 14.32
C ALA A 215 6.04 13.84 15.00
N ASN A 216 6.61 14.86 15.66
CA ASN A 216 7.89 14.70 16.35
C ASN A 216 7.74 14.08 17.75
N MET A 217 6.58 14.28 18.40
CA MET A 217 6.31 13.84 19.78
C MET A 217 5.27 12.72 19.88
N LEU A 218 5.14 11.89 18.83
CA LEU A 218 4.09 10.85 18.74
C LEU A 218 4.24 9.74 19.78
N MET A 219 5.46 9.28 20.06
CA MET A 219 5.69 8.14 20.95
C MET A 219 5.24 8.44 22.37
N GLY A 220 4.29 7.64 22.87
CA GLY A 220 3.74 7.78 24.22
C GLY A 220 2.65 8.83 24.37
N ASN A 221 2.42 9.68 23.35
CA ASN A 221 1.45 10.78 23.40
C ASN A 221 0.29 10.62 22.42
N HIS A 222 0.19 9.50 21.69
CA HIS A 222 -0.85 9.28 20.68
C HIS A 222 -2.27 9.41 21.26
N THR A 223 -2.50 8.95 22.49
CA THR A 223 -3.79 9.06 23.19
C THR A 223 -4.17 10.51 23.48
N PHE A 224 -3.21 11.33 23.92
CA PHE A 224 -3.40 12.76 24.13
C PHE A 224 -3.70 13.47 22.81
N ILE A 225 -2.89 13.23 21.77
CA ILE A 225 -3.05 13.87 20.45
C ILE A 225 -4.45 13.60 19.89
N LEU A 226 -4.92 12.36 19.96
CA LEU A 226 -6.27 12.00 19.49
C LEU A 226 -7.36 12.66 20.33
N SER A 227 -7.21 12.71 21.65
CA SER A 227 -8.18 13.35 22.54
C SER A 227 -8.25 14.86 22.32
N PHE A 228 -7.10 15.51 22.11
CA PHE A 228 -6.99 16.91 21.74
C PHE A 228 -7.69 17.19 20.42
N LEU A 229 -7.39 16.44 19.37
CA LEU A 229 -8.00 16.64 18.05
C LEU A 229 -9.51 16.42 18.09
N ARG A 230 -10.01 15.41 18.80
CA ARG A 230 -11.46 15.16 18.96
C ARG A 230 -12.22 16.30 19.62
N LYS A 231 -11.58 17.05 20.52
CA LYS A 231 -12.17 18.22 21.20
C LYS A 231 -11.87 19.54 20.47
N SER A 232 -11.00 19.53 19.47
CA SER A 232 -10.61 20.71 18.71
C SER A 232 -11.67 21.13 17.68
N LEU A 233 -11.54 22.36 17.18
CA LEU A 233 -12.40 22.92 16.12
C LEU A 233 -12.26 22.19 14.77
N TRP A 234 -11.18 21.42 14.58
CA TRP A 234 -10.87 20.77 13.30
C TRP A 234 -11.47 19.37 13.18
N TRP A 235 -12.03 18.80 14.25
CA TRP A 235 -12.65 17.48 14.17
C TRP A 235 -13.85 17.53 13.21
N PRO A 236 -13.89 16.66 12.19
CA PRO A 236 -14.96 16.70 11.19
C PRO A 236 -16.30 16.31 11.82
N GLN A 237 -17.38 16.96 11.37
CA GLN A 237 -18.75 16.59 11.77
C GLN A 237 -19.10 15.15 11.38
N THR A 238 -18.65 14.75 10.19
CA THR A 238 -18.72 13.37 9.68
C THR A 238 -17.31 12.78 9.65
N PRO A 239 -16.92 11.96 10.65
CA PRO A 239 -15.66 11.24 10.63
C PRO A 239 -15.52 10.40 9.35
N ALA A 240 -14.29 10.27 8.87
CA ALA A 240 -13.99 9.39 7.75
C ALA A 240 -14.11 7.92 8.17
N ASP A 241 -14.59 7.08 7.25
CA ASP A 241 -14.70 5.64 7.48
C ASP A 241 -13.59 4.87 6.75
N CYS A 242 -12.89 4.02 7.49
CA CYS A 242 -11.86 3.12 6.97
C CYS A 242 -12.10 1.64 7.36
N THR A 243 -13.29 1.31 7.87
CA THR A 243 -13.58 0.03 8.52
C THR A 243 -14.68 -0.79 7.86
N THR A 244 -15.64 -0.15 7.18
CA THR A 244 -16.83 -0.85 6.65
C THR A 244 -16.65 -1.41 5.24
N GLY A 245 -15.74 -0.87 4.43
CA GLY A 245 -15.55 -1.31 3.05
C GLY A 245 -14.69 -0.38 2.21
N LEU A 246 -14.56 -0.69 0.91
CA LEU A 246 -13.82 0.12 -0.05
C LEU A 246 -14.55 1.43 -0.42
N ASP A 247 -15.89 1.42 -0.46
CA ASP A 247 -16.70 2.57 -0.88
C ASP A 247 -16.63 3.73 0.12
N GLY A 248 -16.46 3.42 1.41
CA GLY A 248 -16.35 4.42 2.49
C GLY A 248 -15.04 5.20 2.51
N LEU A 249 -13.99 4.73 1.82
CA LEU A 249 -12.62 5.24 1.94
C LEU A 249 -12.42 6.71 1.52
N ASN A 250 -13.35 7.27 0.75
CA ASN A 250 -13.32 8.67 0.30
C ASN A 250 -14.42 9.54 0.94
N THR A 251 -15.12 9.02 1.95
CA THR A 251 -16.23 9.73 2.61
C THR A 251 -15.76 10.35 3.93
N GLY A 252 -16.30 11.53 4.25
CA GLY A 252 -16.00 12.23 5.51
C GLY A 252 -14.57 12.77 5.63
N GLY A 253 -14.20 13.12 6.86
CA GLY A 253 -12.87 13.64 7.20
C GLY A 253 -12.73 15.17 7.09
N CYS A 254 -11.65 15.71 7.66
CA CYS A 254 -11.33 17.13 7.61
C CYS A 254 -10.47 17.46 6.38
N ALA A 255 -11.04 18.19 5.42
CA ALA A 255 -10.34 18.58 4.18
C ALA A 255 -9.12 19.48 4.44
N ALA A 256 -9.21 20.39 5.41
CA ALA A 256 -8.10 21.25 5.81
C ALA A 256 -6.93 20.43 6.35
N ALA A 257 -7.20 19.46 7.24
CA ALA A 257 -6.18 18.55 7.76
C ALA A 257 -5.53 17.71 6.66
N ALA A 258 -6.33 17.19 5.72
CA ALA A 258 -5.81 16.47 4.55
C ALA A 258 -4.84 17.35 3.75
N HIS A 259 -5.21 18.60 3.50
CA HIS A 259 -4.36 19.54 2.77
C HIS A 259 -3.06 19.86 3.51
N CYS A 260 -3.10 20.08 4.83
CA CYS A 260 -1.91 20.29 5.66
C CYS A 260 -0.95 19.09 5.58
N ILE A 261 -1.46 17.85 5.74
CA ILE A 261 -0.65 16.64 5.63
C ILE A 261 0.02 16.54 4.26
N LEU A 262 -0.73 16.79 3.18
CA LEU A 262 -0.20 16.74 1.82
C LEU A 262 0.87 17.79 1.57
N LEU A 263 0.68 18.99 2.11
CA LEU A 263 1.66 20.07 2.03
C LEU A 263 2.93 19.73 2.82
N GLN A 264 2.82 19.07 3.98
CA GLN A 264 3.97 18.54 4.70
C GLN A 264 4.70 17.46 3.92
N MET A 265 3.98 16.51 3.30
CA MET A 265 4.59 15.49 2.44
C MET A 265 5.42 16.09 1.30
N ARG A 266 4.95 17.20 0.69
CA ARG A 266 5.67 17.90 -0.38
C ARG A 266 6.87 18.71 0.09
N LYS A 267 6.87 19.18 1.34
CA LYS A 267 7.99 19.94 1.92
C LYS A 267 9.23 19.07 2.14
N PHE A 268 9.08 17.75 2.25
CA PHE A 268 10.23 16.87 2.44
C PHE A 268 10.99 16.68 1.11
N PRO A 269 12.28 17.06 1.05
CA PRO A 269 13.08 16.97 -0.18
C PRO A 269 13.59 15.54 -0.46
N GLY A 270 13.46 14.64 0.51
CA GLY A 270 13.98 13.27 0.44
C GLY A 270 12.97 12.25 -0.11
N PRO A 271 13.45 11.10 -0.63
CA PRO A 271 12.59 10.01 -1.09
C PRO A 271 11.92 9.22 0.05
N GLU A 272 12.28 9.49 1.31
CA GLU A 272 11.79 8.79 2.49
C GLU A 272 11.21 9.78 3.50
N LEU A 273 9.97 9.51 3.93
CA LEU A 273 9.30 10.29 4.97
C LEU A 273 9.66 9.75 6.36
N PRO A 274 9.76 10.62 7.38
CA PRO A 274 9.98 10.19 8.76
C PRO A 274 8.94 9.15 9.22
N GLU A 275 9.39 8.09 9.90
CA GLU A 275 8.51 7.01 10.39
C GLU A 275 7.40 7.53 11.31
N THR A 276 7.73 8.49 12.17
CA THR A 276 6.75 9.09 13.08
C THR A 276 5.65 9.86 12.35
N PHE A 277 6.01 10.58 11.28
CA PHE A 277 5.05 11.30 10.46
C PHE A 277 4.14 10.33 9.71
N LYS A 278 4.70 9.29 9.07
CA LYS A 278 3.89 8.26 8.40
C LYS A 278 2.94 7.59 9.39
N ALA A 279 3.43 7.26 10.59
CA ALA A 279 2.62 6.64 11.64
C ALA A 279 1.51 7.55 12.15
N LEU A 280 1.78 8.86 12.35
CA LEU A 280 0.75 9.84 12.68
C LEU A 280 -0.34 9.86 11.61
N VAL A 281 0.02 9.98 10.33
CA VAL A 281 -0.95 9.98 9.22
C VAL A 281 -1.82 8.72 9.24
N ALA A 282 -1.24 7.55 9.44
CA ALA A 282 -2.00 6.30 9.51
C ALA A 282 -2.94 6.27 10.73
N ILE A 283 -2.52 6.76 11.90
CA ILE A 283 -3.37 6.85 13.09
C ILE A 283 -4.54 7.83 12.85
N LEU A 284 -4.28 8.98 12.22
CA LEU A 284 -5.32 9.98 11.91
C LEU A 284 -6.34 9.46 10.89
N ILE A 285 -5.90 8.67 9.90
CA ILE A 285 -6.81 7.98 8.97
C ILE A 285 -7.63 6.93 9.72
N LYS A 286 -6.98 6.12 10.56
CA LYS A 286 -7.64 5.05 11.32
C LYS A 286 -8.74 5.59 12.23
N GLU A 287 -8.50 6.74 12.85
CA GLU A 287 -9.43 7.40 13.77
C GLU A 287 -10.52 8.24 13.09
N GLY A 288 -10.49 8.36 11.76
CA GLY A 288 -11.49 9.07 10.98
C GLY A 288 -11.31 10.59 10.95
N PHE A 289 -10.15 11.11 11.36
CA PHE A 289 -9.86 12.55 11.28
C PHE A 289 -9.65 13.00 9.83
N VAL A 290 -9.02 12.14 9.02
CA VAL A 290 -8.73 12.39 7.60
C VAL A 290 -9.17 11.19 6.78
N ASN A 291 -9.78 11.43 5.61
CA ASN A 291 -10.13 10.33 4.73
C ASN A 291 -8.90 9.76 4.02
N PHE A 292 -8.94 8.45 3.74
CA PHE A 292 -7.86 7.77 3.04
C PHE A 292 -7.73 8.29 1.60
N GLY A 293 -8.85 8.49 0.91
CA GLY A 293 -8.90 8.90 -0.48
C GLY A 293 -8.14 10.20 -0.79
N ALA A 294 -8.35 11.27 -0.01
CA ALA A 294 -7.70 12.55 -0.28
C ALA A 294 -6.18 12.50 -0.06
N VAL A 295 -5.73 11.76 0.96
CA VAL A 295 -4.30 11.59 1.23
C VAL A 295 -3.69 10.71 0.14
N TYR A 296 -4.22 9.50 -0.07
CA TYR A 296 -3.64 8.49 -0.94
C TYR A 296 -3.57 8.91 -2.42
N ALA A 297 -4.60 9.61 -2.93
CA ALA A 297 -4.63 10.08 -4.32
C ALA A 297 -3.47 11.02 -4.66
N SER A 298 -2.95 11.75 -3.67
CA SER A 298 -1.93 12.77 -3.85
C SER A 298 -0.52 12.32 -3.43
N VAL A 299 -0.34 11.06 -3.02
CA VAL A 299 0.96 10.50 -2.63
C VAL A 299 1.79 10.16 -3.88
N PRO A 300 2.98 10.75 -4.08
CA PRO A 300 3.91 10.33 -5.13
C PRO A 300 4.55 8.98 -4.76
N PRO A 301 5.08 8.16 -5.69
CA PRO A 301 5.19 8.39 -7.13
C PRO A 301 3.86 8.27 -7.88
N GLY A 302 3.78 8.96 -9.02
CA GLY A 302 2.71 8.79 -10.00
C GLY A 302 2.69 7.36 -10.57
N ALA A 303 1.63 7.03 -11.32
CA ALA A 303 1.41 5.69 -11.87
C ALA A 303 2.61 5.14 -12.66
N GLU A 304 3.37 6.01 -13.33
CA GLU A 304 4.53 5.64 -14.15
C GLU A 304 5.68 4.99 -13.37
N ALA A 305 6.04 5.54 -12.21
CA ALA A 305 7.15 5.00 -11.42
C ALA A 305 6.80 3.67 -10.75
N ILE A 306 5.51 3.44 -10.45
CA ILE A 306 5.02 2.14 -9.98
C ILE A 306 5.02 1.12 -11.11
N ALA A 307 4.62 1.52 -12.33
CA ALA A 307 4.69 0.65 -13.50
C ALA A 307 6.13 0.24 -13.84
N LEU A 308 7.10 1.14 -13.66
CA LEU A 308 8.53 0.83 -13.81
C LEU A 308 8.98 -0.21 -12.77
N LEU A 309 8.58 -0.05 -11.50
CA LEU A 309 8.85 -1.04 -10.44
C LEU A 309 8.21 -2.39 -10.76
N GLU A 310 6.97 -2.41 -11.23
CA GLU A 310 6.27 -3.64 -11.61
C GLU A 310 6.99 -4.37 -12.75
N LYS A 311 7.41 -3.64 -13.79
CA LYS A 311 8.15 -4.21 -14.91
C LYS A 311 9.49 -4.80 -14.45
N ALA A 312 10.21 -4.10 -13.58
CA ALA A 312 11.46 -4.59 -13.01
C ALA A 312 11.24 -5.85 -12.16
N TYR A 313 10.19 -5.88 -11.33
CA TYR A 313 9.82 -7.04 -10.52
C TYR A 313 9.45 -8.25 -11.36
N ARG A 314 8.60 -8.09 -12.38
CA ARG A 314 8.22 -9.19 -13.29
C ARG A 314 9.43 -9.77 -14.01
N ALA A 315 10.32 -8.92 -14.50
CA ALA A 315 11.56 -9.36 -15.15
C ALA A 315 12.47 -10.14 -14.18
N ASP A 316 12.60 -9.68 -12.93
CA ASP A 316 13.38 -10.39 -11.91
C ASP A 316 12.78 -11.76 -11.57
N LEU A 317 11.46 -11.84 -11.45
CA LEU A 317 10.74 -13.10 -11.18
C LEU A 317 10.88 -14.11 -12.34
N GLU A 318 10.79 -13.65 -13.59
CA GLU A 318 11.04 -14.49 -14.77
C GLU A 318 12.48 -14.99 -14.82
N ASN A 319 13.45 -14.11 -14.54
CA ASN A 319 14.86 -14.47 -14.45
C ASN A 319 15.12 -15.47 -13.32
N GLU A 320 14.48 -15.32 -12.16
CA GLU A 320 14.55 -16.29 -11.07
C GLU A 320 13.97 -17.66 -11.49
N ALA A 321 12.83 -17.67 -12.20
CA ALA A 321 12.23 -18.91 -12.71
C ALA A 321 13.16 -19.65 -13.69
N VAL A 322 13.87 -18.92 -14.56
CA VAL A 322 14.88 -19.51 -15.45
C VAL A 322 16.07 -20.05 -14.65
N ARG A 323 16.61 -19.24 -13.71
CA ARG A 323 17.75 -19.63 -12.85
C ARG A 323 17.43 -20.81 -11.92
N ALA A 324 16.18 -20.96 -11.50
CA ALA A 324 15.74 -22.09 -10.70
C ALA A 324 15.94 -23.41 -11.44
N SER A 325 15.68 -23.42 -12.75
CA SER A 325 15.80 -24.63 -13.59
C SER A 325 17.22 -24.91 -14.10
N ALA A 326 18.04 -23.88 -14.33
CA ALA A 326 19.35 -24.01 -14.97
C ALA A 326 20.52 -23.81 -13.99
N SER A 327 21.61 -24.56 -14.19
CA SER A 327 22.87 -24.37 -13.45
C SER A 327 23.45 -22.96 -13.68
N ALA A 328 24.00 -22.34 -12.65
CA ALA A 328 24.71 -21.06 -12.78
C ALA A 328 25.86 -21.14 -13.80
N LEU A 329 26.51 -22.31 -13.91
CA LEU A 329 27.56 -22.58 -14.88
C LEU A 329 27.01 -22.75 -16.31
N ALA A 330 25.79 -23.28 -16.44
CA ALA A 330 25.12 -23.41 -17.75
C ALA A 330 24.55 -22.08 -18.27
N LEU A 331 24.36 -21.10 -17.37
CA LEU A 331 23.93 -19.74 -17.70
C LEU A 331 25.10 -18.78 -17.94
N ALA A 332 26.33 -19.18 -17.59
CA ALA A 332 27.51 -18.40 -17.91
C ALA A 332 27.76 -18.40 -19.43
N ALA A 333 28.20 -17.28 -19.96
CA ALA A 333 28.60 -17.20 -21.36
C ALA A 333 29.76 -18.18 -21.62
N PRO A 334 29.81 -18.85 -22.80
CA PRO A 334 30.94 -19.67 -23.17
C PRO A 334 32.23 -18.85 -23.08
N LEU A 335 33.26 -19.40 -22.43
CA LEU A 335 34.60 -18.81 -22.47
C LEU A 335 35.07 -18.80 -23.93
N ARG A 336 35.71 -17.70 -24.36
CA ARG A 336 36.38 -17.66 -25.67
C ARG A 336 37.45 -18.76 -25.69
N ASP A 337 37.50 -19.50 -26.80
CA ASP A 337 38.53 -20.50 -27.03
C ASP A 337 39.84 -19.74 -27.34
N ASP A 338 40.88 -19.91 -26.53
CA ASP A 338 42.17 -19.21 -26.65
C ASP A 338 42.96 -19.60 -27.92
N ASN A 339 42.39 -20.45 -28.79
CA ASN A 339 43.00 -20.97 -30.02
C ASN A 339 42.60 -20.22 -31.30
N VAL A 340 42.01 -19.02 -31.20
CA VAL A 340 41.69 -18.18 -32.36
C VAL A 340 42.58 -16.95 -32.37
N TYR A 341 43.49 -16.87 -33.34
CA TYR A 341 44.27 -15.67 -33.63
C TYR A 341 43.32 -14.48 -33.88
N PRO A 342 43.62 -13.28 -33.37
CA PRO A 342 42.72 -12.14 -33.50
C PRO A 342 42.70 -11.66 -34.95
N GLU A 343 41.63 -11.94 -35.69
CA GLU A 343 41.33 -11.23 -36.93
C GLU A 343 40.87 -9.80 -36.59
N GLU A 344 41.60 -8.79 -37.06
CA GLU A 344 41.44 -7.36 -36.76
C GLU A 344 40.18 -6.70 -37.37
N HIS A 345 39.19 -7.47 -37.84
CA HIS A 345 37.98 -6.90 -38.45
C HIS A 345 36.70 -7.52 -37.88
N ALA A 346 36.44 -7.25 -36.59
CA ALA A 346 35.11 -7.35 -36.01
C ALA A 346 34.78 -6.03 -35.28
N SER A 347 34.02 -5.20 -35.99
CA SER A 347 33.23 -4.05 -35.53
C SER A 347 33.12 -3.84 -34.01
N GLU A 348 33.50 -2.63 -33.57
CA GLU A 348 33.31 -2.03 -32.25
C GLU A 348 31.81 -1.86 -31.86
N GLU A 349 31.02 -2.94 -31.85
CA GLU A 349 29.61 -2.90 -31.42
C GLU A 349 29.29 -3.67 -30.13
N THR A 350 30.25 -4.31 -29.46
CA THR A 350 29.97 -5.14 -28.26
C THR A 350 30.50 -4.63 -26.93
N THR A 351 30.76 -3.33 -26.78
CA THR A 351 31.05 -2.74 -25.45
C THR A 351 30.24 -1.48 -25.17
N ARG A 352 28.95 -1.46 -25.52
CA ARG A 352 28.01 -0.71 -24.70
C ARG A 352 27.88 -1.47 -23.39
N MET A 353 28.53 -1.00 -22.33
CA MET A 353 28.18 -1.36 -20.96
C MET A 353 26.66 -1.23 -20.85
N ARG A 354 25.96 -2.36 -20.91
CA ARG A 354 24.51 -2.41 -20.79
C ARG A 354 24.26 -1.99 -19.35
N ALA A 355 23.87 -0.73 -19.13
CA ALA A 355 23.53 -0.22 -17.81
C ALA A 355 22.62 -1.26 -17.15
N GLU A 356 23.07 -1.83 -16.03
CA GLU A 356 22.26 -2.80 -15.31
C GLU A 356 20.92 -2.13 -14.99
N PRO A 357 19.78 -2.80 -15.26
CA PRO A 357 18.49 -2.24 -14.92
C PRO A 357 18.48 -1.88 -13.43
N PRO A 358 17.80 -0.78 -13.04
CA PRO A 358 17.76 -0.35 -11.64
C PRO A 358 17.26 -1.48 -10.75
N SER A 359 17.97 -1.75 -9.65
CA SER A 359 17.61 -2.84 -8.76
C SER A 359 16.25 -2.61 -8.11
N VAL A 360 15.44 -3.67 -8.05
CA VAL A 360 14.07 -3.65 -7.47
C VAL A 360 14.09 -3.07 -6.05
N GLU A 361 15.11 -3.41 -5.25
CA GLU A 361 15.24 -2.90 -3.87
C GLU A 361 15.39 -1.37 -3.78
N LYS A 362 16.15 -0.74 -4.69
CA LYS A 362 16.35 0.71 -4.69
C LYS A 362 15.07 1.43 -5.08
N LEU A 363 14.40 0.92 -6.12
CA LEU A 363 13.11 1.44 -6.57
C LEU A 363 12.00 1.28 -5.51
N ALA A 364 12.02 0.16 -4.79
CA ALA A 364 11.07 -0.13 -3.72
C ALA A 364 11.26 0.82 -2.53
N ARG A 365 12.50 1.05 -2.07
CA ARG A 365 12.79 1.96 -0.96
C ARG A 365 12.30 3.38 -1.21
N ASN A 366 12.45 3.87 -2.44
CA ASN A 366 12.07 5.23 -2.80
C ASN A 366 10.56 5.40 -3.07
N ASN A 367 9.78 4.32 -3.03
CA ASN A 367 8.36 4.37 -3.34
C ASN A 367 7.53 4.69 -2.08
N LEU A 368 7.01 5.92 -1.97
CA LEU A 368 6.22 6.30 -0.80
C LEU A 368 4.91 5.50 -0.70
N LYS A 369 4.30 5.04 -1.79
CA LYS A 369 3.10 4.18 -1.70
C LYS A 369 3.41 2.86 -1.01
N LEU A 370 4.59 2.28 -1.26
CA LEU A 370 5.07 1.10 -0.55
C LEU A 370 5.38 1.42 0.91
N GLN A 371 6.01 2.56 1.20
CA GLN A 371 6.25 3.01 2.57
C GLN A 371 4.93 3.20 3.34
N MET A 372 3.92 3.83 2.74
CA MET A 372 2.60 3.99 3.35
C MET A 372 1.91 2.64 3.55
N LEU A 373 2.01 1.70 2.60
CA LEU A 373 1.49 0.34 2.76
C LEU A 373 2.08 -0.37 3.99
N ARG A 374 3.40 -0.27 4.23
CA ARG A 374 4.02 -0.82 5.45
C ARG A 374 3.38 -0.22 6.70
N VAL A 375 3.19 1.10 6.73
CA VAL A 375 2.65 1.78 7.91
C VAL A 375 1.15 1.49 8.11
N PHE A 376 0.37 1.35 7.05
CA PHE A 376 -1.04 0.93 7.13
C PHE A 376 -1.17 -0.48 7.71
N LEU A 377 -0.35 -1.42 7.26
CA LEU A 377 -0.32 -2.78 7.81
C LEU A 377 0.17 -2.79 9.27
N ALA A 378 1.18 -1.98 9.60
CA ALA A 378 1.72 -1.88 10.96
C ALA A 378 0.69 -1.35 11.99
N ASN A 379 -0.15 -0.39 11.59
CA ASN A 379 -1.18 0.22 12.43
C ASN A 379 -2.56 -0.47 12.35
N GLY A 380 -2.70 -1.50 11.53
CA GLY A 380 -3.92 -2.30 11.40
C GLY A 380 -5.03 -1.65 10.56
N LEU A 381 -4.69 -0.89 9.52
CA LEU A 381 -5.67 -0.33 8.59
C LEU A 381 -6.01 -1.36 7.49
N PHE A 382 -6.97 -2.23 7.75
CA PHE A 382 -7.32 -3.34 6.86
C PHE A 382 -7.74 -2.89 5.44
N TRP A 383 -8.81 -2.09 5.31
CA TRP A 383 -9.33 -1.69 3.99
C TRP A 383 -8.37 -0.81 3.18
N PRO A 384 -7.69 0.19 3.77
CA PRO A 384 -6.62 0.91 3.07
C PRO A 384 -5.53 -0.02 2.52
N SER A 385 -5.06 -0.99 3.29
CA SER A 385 -4.08 -1.98 2.82
C SER A 385 -4.63 -2.86 1.69
N VAL A 386 -5.87 -3.34 1.81
CA VAL A 386 -6.53 -4.11 0.75
C VAL A 386 -6.67 -3.28 -0.52
N TYR A 387 -7.08 -2.01 -0.43
CA TYR A 387 -7.19 -1.12 -1.59
C TYR A 387 -5.86 -0.98 -2.33
N VAL A 388 -4.76 -0.71 -1.61
CA VAL A 388 -3.42 -0.60 -2.22
C VAL A 388 -3.01 -1.90 -2.91
N LEU A 389 -3.25 -3.05 -2.27
CA LEU A 389 -2.93 -4.37 -2.84
C LEU A 389 -3.82 -4.74 -4.02
N THR A 390 -5.09 -4.30 -4.05
CA THR A 390 -5.97 -4.49 -5.21
C THR A 390 -5.50 -3.69 -6.42
N GLN A 391 -4.97 -2.48 -6.21
CA GLN A 391 -4.40 -1.68 -7.30
C GLN A 391 -3.05 -2.24 -7.77
N TYR A 392 -2.22 -2.69 -6.84
CA TYR A 392 -0.85 -3.15 -7.12
C TYR A 392 -0.53 -4.47 -6.39
N PRO A 393 -0.98 -5.62 -6.89
CA PRO A 393 -0.85 -6.91 -6.20
C PRO A 393 0.60 -7.33 -5.94
N PHE A 394 1.51 -6.98 -6.85
CA PHE A 394 2.92 -7.38 -6.76
C PHE A 394 3.64 -6.80 -5.54
N LEU A 395 3.16 -5.69 -4.95
CA LEU A 395 3.78 -5.05 -3.79
C LEU A 395 3.84 -5.96 -2.55
N ALA A 396 2.97 -6.96 -2.46
CA ALA A 396 3.00 -7.97 -1.39
C ALA A 396 4.30 -8.81 -1.41
N HIS A 397 4.99 -8.88 -2.55
CA HIS A 397 6.15 -9.76 -2.75
C HIS A 397 7.46 -8.99 -3.01
N VAL A 398 7.41 -7.67 -3.16
CA VAL A 398 8.59 -6.83 -3.41
C VAL A 398 9.46 -6.70 -2.17
N ASP A 399 8.82 -6.63 -0.99
CA ASP A 399 9.50 -6.36 0.26
C ASP A 399 9.09 -7.36 1.35
N LYS A 400 10.10 -7.89 2.04
CA LYS A 400 9.93 -8.88 3.11
C LYS A 400 9.13 -8.32 4.28
N GLU A 401 9.32 -7.05 4.62
CA GLU A 401 8.63 -6.41 5.74
C GLU A 401 7.11 -6.34 5.52
N VAL A 402 6.66 -6.06 4.29
CA VAL A 402 5.23 -6.11 3.93
C VAL A 402 4.66 -7.49 4.24
N GLY A 403 5.37 -8.55 3.85
CA GLY A 403 4.93 -9.92 4.11
C GLY A 403 4.89 -10.30 5.60
N GLU A 404 5.86 -9.87 6.39
CA GLU A 404 5.85 -10.05 7.85
C GLU A 404 4.67 -9.33 8.50
N LEU A 405 4.37 -8.10 8.06
CA LEU A 405 3.26 -7.29 8.56
C LEU A 405 1.90 -7.87 8.17
N MET A 406 1.75 -8.35 6.93
CA MET A 406 0.56 -9.09 6.50
C MET A 406 0.35 -10.34 7.37
N ASN A 407 1.40 -11.13 7.62
CA ASN A 407 1.30 -12.28 8.52
C ASN A 407 0.86 -11.88 9.94
N ARG A 408 1.42 -10.80 10.51
CA ARG A 408 1.00 -10.24 11.81
C ARG A 408 -0.48 -9.84 11.83
N LEU A 409 -0.95 -9.20 10.76
CA LEU A 409 -2.35 -8.79 10.58
C LEU A 409 -3.28 -10.02 10.58
N LEU A 410 -2.94 -11.04 9.80
CA LEU A 410 -3.73 -12.26 9.67
C LEU A 410 -3.85 -13.01 10.99
N VAL A 411 -2.76 -13.12 11.76
CA VAL A 411 -2.78 -13.74 13.09
C VAL A 411 -3.81 -13.08 14.00
N ALA A 412 -3.89 -11.75 14.01
CA ALA A 412 -4.89 -11.04 14.82
C ALA A 412 -6.33 -11.28 14.33
N ILE A 413 -6.53 -11.39 13.01
CA ILE A 413 -7.86 -11.64 12.42
C ILE A 413 -8.36 -13.06 12.72
N ILE A 414 -7.50 -14.07 12.61
CA ILE A 414 -7.85 -15.49 12.82
C ILE A 414 -7.76 -15.96 14.27
N ALA A 415 -7.20 -15.14 15.16
CA ALA A 415 -7.00 -15.49 16.57
C ALA A 415 -8.24 -16.11 17.25
N PRO A 416 -9.48 -15.60 17.06
CA PRO A 416 -10.65 -16.18 17.71
C PRO A 416 -10.94 -17.63 17.27
N MET A 417 -10.77 -17.95 15.98
CA MET A 417 -10.94 -19.32 15.47
C MET A 417 -9.79 -20.23 15.89
N HIS A 418 -8.56 -19.73 15.86
CA HIS A 418 -7.40 -20.51 16.29
C HIS A 418 -7.51 -20.94 17.76
N VAL A 419 -7.94 -20.04 18.65
CA VAL A 419 -8.14 -20.36 20.07
C VAL A 419 -9.20 -21.45 20.27
N LYS A 420 -10.30 -21.43 19.49
CA LYS A 420 -11.32 -22.49 19.51
C LYS A 420 -10.73 -23.84 19.10
N SER A 421 -10.00 -23.89 17.98
CA SER A 421 -9.36 -25.13 17.49
C SER A 421 -8.31 -25.66 18.48
N ALA A 422 -7.46 -24.79 19.03
CA ALA A 422 -6.42 -25.16 19.99
C ALA A 422 -7.00 -25.65 21.34
N ALA A 423 -8.13 -25.09 21.80
CA ALA A 423 -8.81 -25.55 23.00
C ALA A 423 -9.36 -26.99 22.82
N GLY A 424 -9.86 -27.33 21.63
CA GLY A 424 -10.28 -28.70 21.29
C GLY A 424 -9.13 -29.71 21.34
N GLN A 425 -7.91 -29.30 20.96
CA GLN A 425 -6.72 -30.17 20.99
C GLN A 425 -6.11 -30.32 22.40
N ARG A 426 -6.16 -29.29 23.24
CA ARG A 426 -5.60 -29.31 24.61
C ARG A 426 -6.42 -30.10 25.63
N ALA A 427 -7.69 -30.38 25.35
CA ALA A 427 -8.53 -31.21 26.22
C ALA A 427 -8.03 -32.67 26.39
N GLY A 428 -7.01 -33.10 25.64
CA GLY A 428 -6.41 -34.44 25.72
C GLY A 428 -4.96 -34.50 26.27
N GLN A 429 -4.32 -33.38 26.62
CA GLN A 429 -2.95 -33.37 27.14
C GLN A 429 -2.91 -32.69 28.52
N GLY A 430 -2.64 -33.48 29.56
CA GLY A 430 -2.52 -32.99 30.93
C GLY A 430 -1.46 -31.88 31.04
N GLU A 431 -1.84 -30.76 31.63
CA GLU A 431 -0.98 -29.60 31.83
C GLU A 431 0.14 -29.92 32.83
N THR A 432 1.38 -30.08 32.36
CA THR A 432 2.55 -29.92 33.23
C THR A 432 2.86 -28.44 33.36
N SER A 433 2.39 -27.82 34.44
CA SER A 433 2.70 -26.44 34.79
C SER A 433 4.18 -26.31 35.18
N HIS A 434 5.04 -26.04 34.21
CA HIS A 434 6.34 -25.47 34.51
C HIS A 434 6.15 -23.99 34.85
N LEU A 435 6.22 -23.67 36.14
CA LEU A 435 6.45 -22.33 36.65
C LEU A 435 7.69 -21.77 35.93
N LYS A 436 7.48 -20.95 34.90
CA LYS A 436 8.56 -20.20 34.27
C LYS A 436 8.96 -19.11 35.27
N ASP A 437 10.21 -19.16 35.73
CA ASP A 437 10.84 -18.10 36.50
C ASP A 437 10.58 -16.74 35.83
N ASP A 438 9.97 -15.83 36.59
CA ASP A 438 9.73 -14.43 36.19
C ASP A 438 11.06 -13.66 36.13
N LEU A 439 11.85 -13.92 35.10
CA LEU A 439 13.00 -13.10 34.75
C LEU A 439 12.49 -11.72 34.31
N ARG A 440 12.68 -10.70 35.17
CA ARG A 440 12.35 -9.29 34.90
C ARG A 440 12.80 -8.88 33.49
N THR A 441 11.83 -8.79 32.58
CA THR A 441 12.04 -8.41 31.19
C THR A 441 11.88 -6.91 31.05
N VAL A 442 12.84 -6.23 30.43
CA VAL A 442 12.75 -4.78 30.19
C VAL A 442 11.97 -4.55 28.91
N ARG A 443 10.81 -3.88 28.99
CA ARG A 443 9.99 -3.52 27.84
C ARG A 443 10.49 -2.24 27.19
N GLN A 444 10.70 -2.26 25.87
CA GLN A 444 11.13 -1.10 25.08
C GLN A 444 10.16 -0.87 23.92
N TYR A 445 9.76 0.38 23.70
CA TYR A 445 8.90 0.74 22.56
C TYR A 445 9.70 0.80 21.25
N CYS A 446 9.08 0.38 20.15
CA CYS A 446 9.69 0.38 18.83
C CYS A 446 8.67 0.71 17.72
N PHE A 447 9.19 1.16 16.57
CA PHE A 447 8.40 1.41 15.35
C PHE A 447 8.31 0.19 14.43
N LYS A 448 9.16 -0.82 14.63
CA LYS A 448 9.09 -2.07 13.87
C LYS A 448 8.34 -3.12 14.68
N PRO A 449 7.09 -3.47 14.31
CA PRO A 449 6.27 -4.36 15.12
C PRO A 449 6.70 -5.84 15.09
N THR A 450 7.48 -6.27 14.10
CA THR A 450 7.87 -7.67 13.89
C THR A 450 9.26 -8.00 14.46
N ILE A 451 9.84 -7.08 15.24
CA ILE A 451 11.17 -7.28 15.83
C ILE A 451 11.15 -8.42 16.85
N LYS A 452 12.16 -9.29 16.78
CA LYS A 452 12.27 -10.44 17.69
C LYS A 452 12.80 -10.02 19.06
N GLU A 453 12.41 -10.76 20.08
CA GLU A 453 12.92 -10.56 21.44
C GLU A 453 14.41 -10.92 21.51
N HIS A 454 15.20 -10.09 22.20
CA HIS A 454 16.64 -10.26 22.32
C HIS A 454 17.07 -10.27 23.79
N GLY A 455 17.47 -11.44 24.29
CA GLY A 455 17.94 -11.62 25.67
C GLY A 455 16.85 -11.27 26.69
N LYS A 456 17.08 -10.23 27.50
CA LYS A 456 16.12 -9.73 28.51
C LYS A 456 15.27 -8.54 28.01
N LYS A 457 15.42 -8.13 26.75
CA LYS A 457 14.69 -6.99 26.18
C LYS A 457 13.50 -7.51 25.37
N GLN A 458 12.31 -7.09 25.80
CA GLN A 458 11.08 -7.30 25.08
C GLN A 458 10.74 -6.01 24.33
N TYR A 459 10.64 -6.10 23.01
CA TYR A 459 10.26 -4.97 22.17
C TYR A 459 8.76 -4.99 21.96
N VAL A 460 8.11 -3.87 22.23
CA VAL A 460 6.66 -3.69 22.06
C VAL A 460 6.43 -2.60 21.04
N TYR A 461 5.53 -2.83 20.08
CA TYR A 461 5.16 -1.80 19.13
C TYR A 461 4.51 -0.62 19.89
N PHE A 462 4.89 0.62 19.54
CA PHE A 462 4.47 1.79 20.32
C PHE A 462 2.95 2.00 20.35
N TYR A 463 2.25 1.62 19.28
CA TYR A 463 0.79 1.72 19.17
C TYR A 463 0.13 0.38 19.47
N GLN A 464 -0.42 0.23 20.68
CA GLN A 464 -0.93 -1.06 21.18
C GLN A 464 -2.35 -1.36 20.69
N GLU A 465 -3.13 -0.33 20.42
CA GLU A 465 -4.53 -0.36 19.97
C GLU A 465 -4.65 -0.68 18.46
N TRP A 466 -3.55 -1.11 17.83
CA TRP A 466 -3.47 -1.38 16.39
C TRP A 466 -4.53 -2.41 15.93
N ALA A 467 -4.87 -3.40 16.76
CA ALA A 467 -5.76 -4.52 16.40
C ALA A 467 -7.26 -4.31 16.67
N GLU A 468 -7.68 -3.21 17.30
CA GLU A 468 -9.06 -3.06 17.81
C GLU A 468 -10.14 -3.01 16.71
N ARG A 469 -9.84 -2.40 15.56
CA ARG A 469 -10.78 -2.20 14.44
C ARG A 469 -10.61 -3.21 13.29
N LEU A 470 -9.90 -4.30 13.55
CA LEU A 470 -9.69 -5.35 12.55
C LEU A 470 -10.93 -6.26 12.43
N PRO A 471 -11.23 -6.80 11.24
CA PRO A 471 -12.22 -7.85 11.10
C PRO A 471 -11.77 -9.06 11.93
N ARG A 472 -12.71 -9.72 12.60
CA ARG A 472 -12.43 -10.93 13.40
C ARG A 472 -13.19 -12.09 12.78
N CYS A 473 -12.46 -13.16 12.46
CA CYS A 473 -13.10 -14.38 11.96
C CYS A 473 -13.64 -15.19 13.13
N HIS A 474 -14.93 -15.53 13.09
CA HIS A 474 -15.55 -16.41 14.07
C HIS A 474 -16.04 -17.72 13.46
N ASN A 475 -16.41 -17.69 12.18
CA ASN A 475 -17.02 -18.77 11.42
C ASN A 475 -16.31 -19.00 10.07
N ARG A 476 -16.63 -20.10 9.39
CA ARG A 476 -16.14 -20.46 8.05
C ARG A 476 -16.33 -19.33 7.02
N GLU A 477 -17.53 -18.74 6.97
CA GLU A 477 -17.87 -17.70 5.99
C GLU A 477 -17.03 -16.43 6.16
N ASP A 478 -16.73 -16.05 7.41
CA ASP A 478 -15.86 -14.91 7.71
C ASP A 478 -14.45 -15.17 7.18
N LEU A 479 -13.91 -16.37 7.45
CA LEU A 479 -12.57 -16.75 6.99
C LEU A 479 -12.51 -16.77 5.46
N PHE A 480 -13.52 -17.30 4.79
CA PHE A 480 -13.58 -17.35 3.33
C PHE A 480 -13.61 -15.93 2.74
N THR A 481 -14.45 -15.07 3.30
CA THR A 481 -14.59 -13.67 2.89
C THR A 481 -13.27 -12.91 3.07
N VAL A 482 -12.65 -13.00 4.25
CA VAL A 482 -11.34 -12.36 4.52
C VAL A 482 -10.26 -12.93 3.61
N SER A 483 -10.31 -14.21 3.29
CA SER A 483 -9.30 -14.85 2.43
C SER A 483 -9.40 -14.43 0.96
N GLN A 484 -10.63 -14.28 0.46
CA GLN A 484 -10.87 -13.69 -0.87
C GLN A 484 -10.43 -12.22 -0.95
N GLN A 485 -10.51 -11.50 0.17
CA GLN A 485 -10.08 -10.11 0.25
C GLN A 485 -8.55 -9.97 0.38
N LEU A 486 -7.91 -10.81 1.21
CA LEU A 486 -6.51 -10.63 1.61
C LEU A 486 -5.58 -11.79 1.19
N LEU A 487 -5.97 -13.06 1.41
CA LEU A 487 -5.09 -14.22 1.16
C LEU A 487 -4.69 -14.39 -0.31
N LYS A 488 -5.53 -13.94 -1.25
CA LYS A 488 -5.19 -13.93 -2.68
C LYS A 488 -3.89 -13.19 -3.01
N PHE A 489 -3.44 -12.28 -2.15
CA PHE A 489 -2.20 -11.51 -2.32
C PHE A 489 -0.98 -12.13 -1.63
N TYR A 490 -1.14 -13.15 -0.77
CA TYR A 490 -0.02 -13.68 0.02
C TYR A 490 0.96 -14.48 -0.82
N GLY A 491 0.46 -15.27 -1.76
CA GLY A 491 1.29 -16.19 -2.53
C GLY A 491 2.27 -16.98 -1.63
N PRO A 492 3.59 -16.97 -1.93
CA PRO A 492 4.59 -17.69 -1.13
C PRO A 492 4.86 -17.07 0.25
N VAL A 493 4.43 -15.84 0.52
CA VAL A 493 4.70 -15.12 1.78
C VAL A 493 4.05 -15.83 2.98
N LEU A 494 2.90 -16.47 2.77
CA LEU A 494 2.24 -17.25 3.81
C LEU A 494 3.09 -18.46 4.23
N ALA A 495 3.66 -19.16 3.24
CA ALA A 495 4.48 -20.35 3.45
C ALA A 495 5.82 -20.04 4.13
N GLN A 496 6.37 -18.83 3.93
CA GLN A 496 7.61 -18.39 4.58
C GLN A 496 7.47 -18.21 6.10
N ASN A 497 6.25 -18.04 6.63
CA ASN A 497 5.98 -17.98 8.05
C ASN A 497 5.29 -19.27 8.54
N PRO A 498 6.06 -20.27 9.02
CA PRO A 498 5.53 -21.59 9.35
C PRO A 498 4.52 -21.55 10.50
N ALA A 499 4.62 -20.57 11.41
CA ALA A 499 3.69 -20.44 12.53
C ALA A 499 2.27 -20.12 12.02
N VAL A 500 2.12 -19.09 11.18
CA VAL A 500 0.81 -18.69 10.64
C VAL A 500 0.25 -19.76 9.70
N PHE A 501 1.12 -20.34 8.87
CA PHE A 501 0.75 -21.44 7.98
C PHE A 501 0.18 -22.64 8.76
N THR A 502 0.84 -23.04 9.85
CA THR A 502 0.39 -24.14 10.72
C THR A 502 -0.93 -23.82 11.39
N GLN A 503 -1.10 -22.60 11.92
CA GLN A 503 -2.37 -22.17 12.55
C GLN A 503 -3.56 -22.30 11.59
N ILE A 504 -3.39 -21.91 10.32
CA ILE A 504 -4.44 -22.03 9.31
C ILE A 504 -4.73 -23.51 9.01
N CYS A 505 -3.70 -24.34 8.85
CA CYS A 505 -3.90 -25.78 8.62
C CYS A 505 -4.63 -26.45 9.80
N GLU A 506 -4.33 -26.06 11.04
CA GLU A 506 -5.00 -26.57 12.25
C GLU A 506 -6.46 -26.09 12.37
N ILE A 507 -6.75 -24.86 11.95
CA ILE A 507 -8.13 -24.38 11.83
C ILE A 507 -8.88 -25.21 10.79
N ILE A 508 -8.31 -25.39 9.59
CA ILE A 508 -8.96 -26.16 8.51
C ILE A 508 -9.20 -27.60 8.97
N ALA A 509 -8.20 -28.28 9.53
CA ALA A 509 -8.34 -29.66 9.98
C ALA A 509 -9.44 -29.82 11.04
N HIS A 510 -9.54 -28.87 11.99
CA HIS A 510 -10.56 -28.87 13.02
C HIS A 510 -11.97 -28.62 12.45
N GLU A 511 -12.13 -27.61 11.60
CA GLU A 511 -13.42 -27.28 10.99
C GLU A 511 -13.90 -28.40 10.06
N VAL A 512 -13.03 -28.98 9.24
CA VAL A 512 -13.36 -30.11 8.34
C VAL A 512 -13.76 -31.36 9.12
N ALA A 513 -13.12 -31.62 10.27
CA ALA A 513 -13.49 -32.75 11.13
C ALA A 513 -14.89 -32.57 11.75
N GLN A 514 -15.32 -31.33 11.98
CA GLN A 514 -16.65 -31.01 12.49
C GLN A 514 -17.71 -30.94 11.37
N ASP A 515 -17.33 -30.53 10.16
CA ASP A 515 -18.22 -30.44 9.00
C ASP A 515 -18.51 -31.85 8.44
N ALA A 516 -19.68 -32.39 8.76
CA ALA A 516 -20.16 -33.68 8.25
C ALA A 516 -20.77 -33.58 6.83
N SER A 517 -20.99 -32.37 6.32
CA SER A 517 -21.60 -32.13 5.00
C SER A 517 -20.57 -32.25 3.87
N ASP A 518 -20.88 -33.02 2.84
CA ASP A 518 -20.03 -33.18 1.64
C ASP A 518 -19.77 -31.84 0.93
N ALA A 519 -20.77 -30.95 0.89
CA ALA A 519 -20.62 -29.61 0.31
C ALA A 519 -19.66 -28.72 1.12
N GLY A 520 -19.68 -28.85 2.46
CA GLY A 520 -18.75 -28.14 3.34
C GLY A 520 -17.31 -28.62 3.16
N ARG A 521 -17.12 -29.94 3.11
CA ARG A 521 -15.82 -30.56 2.84
C ARG A 521 -15.27 -30.16 1.48
N ALA A 522 -16.09 -30.20 0.43
CA ALA A 522 -15.67 -29.75 -0.91
C ALA A 522 -15.23 -28.27 -0.90
N ALA A 523 -15.97 -27.41 -0.21
CA ALA A 523 -15.61 -25.98 -0.12
C ALA A 523 -14.27 -25.75 0.62
N TRP A 524 -13.97 -26.55 1.66
CA TRP A 524 -12.68 -26.51 2.33
C TRP A 524 -11.55 -27.08 1.48
N LEU A 525 -11.81 -28.11 0.67
CA LEU A 525 -10.84 -28.62 -0.30
C LEU A 525 -10.51 -27.55 -1.33
N ASP A 526 -11.51 -26.86 -1.88
CA ASP A 526 -11.31 -25.75 -2.81
C ASP A 526 -10.54 -24.59 -2.17
N TYR A 527 -10.83 -24.27 -0.91
CA TYR A 527 -10.06 -23.28 -0.16
C TYR A 527 -8.58 -23.69 -0.03
N PHE A 528 -8.31 -24.92 0.40
CA PHE A 528 -6.95 -25.44 0.59
C PHE A 528 -6.19 -25.49 -0.74
N ARG A 529 -6.86 -25.98 -1.80
CA ARG A 529 -6.36 -26.07 -3.18
C ARG A 529 -5.94 -24.72 -3.74
N ASN A 530 -6.67 -23.64 -3.43
CA ASN A 530 -6.39 -22.31 -3.98
C ASN A 530 -5.36 -21.51 -3.17
N TYR A 531 -5.40 -21.58 -1.84
CA TYR A 531 -4.61 -20.68 -0.98
C TYR A 531 -3.41 -21.32 -0.30
N ILE A 532 -3.44 -22.64 -0.03
CA ILE A 532 -2.43 -23.31 0.81
C ILE A 532 -1.55 -24.24 -0.04
N PHE A 533 -2.17 -25.19 -0.74
CA PHE A 533 -1.49 -26.25 -1.47
C PHE A 533 -0.44 -25.76 -2.48
N PRO A 534 -0.71 -24.73 -3.32
CA PRO A 534 0.25 -24.29 -4.34
C PRO A 534 1.57 -23.79 -3.76
N TYR A 535 1.56 -23.31 -2.52
CA TYR A 535 2.71 -22.66 -1.89
C TYR A 535 3.45 -23.56 -0.89
N MET A 536 3.04 -24.81 -0.72
CA MET A 536 3.74 -25.79 0.14
C MET A 536 5.22 -25.95 -0.23
N GLY A 537 5.57 -25.78 -1.50
CA GLY A 537 6.97 -25.84 -1.96
C GLY A 537 7.90 -24.73 -1.43
N HIS A 538 7.33 -23.67 -0.85
CA HIS A 538 8.08 -22.55 -0.25
C HIS A 538 8.17 -22.62 1.27
N VAL A 539 7.58 -23.65 1.89
CA VAL A 539 7.60 -23.84 3.35
C VAL A 539 9.00 -24.24 3.81
N LEU A 540 9.51 -23.61 4.87
CA LEU A 540 10.85 -23.88 5.38
C LEU A 540 10.90 -24.99 6.44
N ASP A 541 9.78 -25.22 7.13
CA ASP A 541 9.68 -26.16 8.25
C ASP A 541 8.91 -27.41 7.83
N SER A 542 9.55 -28.59 7.95
CA SER A 542 8.94 -29.88 7.63
C SER A 542 7.66 -30.15 8.43
N THR A 543 7.59 -29.67 9.67
CA THR A 543 6.42 -29.90 10.54
C THR A 543 5.16 -29.20 10.03
N ALA A 544 5.32 -28.01 9.43
CA ALA A 544 4.24 -27.27 8.82
C ALA A 544 3.68 -27.98 7.57
N VAL A 545 4.55 -28.66 6.80
CA VAL A 545 4.13 -29.47 5.65
C VAL A 545 3.36 -30.72 6.10
N ASP A 546 3.80 -31.38 7.17
CA ASP A 546 3.07 -32.53 7.73
C ASP A 546 1.66 -32.14 8.21
N LYS A 547 1.51 -30.94 8.78
CA LYS A 547 0.21 -30.38 9.18
C LYS A 547 -0.69 -30.05 7.98
N ALA A 548 -0.12 -29.52 6.89
CA ALA A 548 -0.86 -29.34 5.65
C ALA A 548 -1.27 -30.67 5.01
N TYR A 549 -0.40 -31.69 5.05
CA TYR A 549 -0.75 -33.02 4.55
C TYR A 549 -1.83 -33.69 5.39
N ALA A 550 -1.85 -33.48 6.71
CA ALA A 550 -2.93 -33.98 7.56
C ALA A 550 -4.31 -33.45 7.16
N VAL A 551 -4.40 -32.27 6.52
CA VAL A 551 -5.64 -31.76 5.92
C VAL A 551 -6.03 -32.56 4.68
N LEU A 552 -5.06 -32.83 3.79
CA LEU A 552 -5.29 -33.64 2.58
C LEU A 552 -5.68 -35.08 2.90
N GLU A 553 -5.08 -35.67 3.93
CA GLU A 553 -5.31 -37.06 4.38
C GLU A 553 -6.77 -37.33 4.75
N ILE A 554 -7.57 -36.30 5.07
CA ILE A 554 -9.00 -36.40 5.36
C ILE A 554 -9.81 -36.74 4.09
N TYR A 555 -9.33 -36.33 2.92
CA TYR A 555 -10.05 -36.50 1.65
C TYR A 555 -9.75 -37.83 0.98
N SER A 556 -10.63 -38.23 0.07
CA SER A 556 -10.47 -39.46 -0.71
C SER A 556 -9.20 -39.42 -1.55
N ARG A 557 -8.68 -40.60 -1.89
CA ARG A 557 -7.50 -40.74 -2.75
C ARG A 557 -7.69 -40.02 -4.10
N ASP A 558 -8.88 -40.14 -4.69
CA ASP A 558 -9.18 -39.57 -5.99
C ASP A 558 -9.11 -38.04 -5.95
N ASP A 559 -9.63 -37.42 -4.89
CA ASP A 559 -9.55 -35.97 -4.68
C ASP A 559 -8.10 -35.50 -4.53
N ARG A 560 -7.29 -36.22 -3.73
CA ARG A 560 -5.87 -35.89 -3.55
C ARG A 560 -5.11 -35.95 -4.87
N TYR A 561 -5.31 -37.01 -5.66
CA TYR A 561 -4.61 -37.21 -6.93
C TYR A 561 -5.04 -36.19 -7.98
N ASN A 562 -6.31 -35.78 -7.99
CA ASN A 562 -6.79 -34.68 -8.82
C ASN A 562 -6.05 -33.37 -8.49
N VAL A 563 -5.94 -33.03 -7.22
CA VAL A 563 -5.24 -31.81 -6.76
C VAL A 563 -3.74 -31.85 -7.09
N TYR A 564 -3.09 -33.01 -6.91
CA TYR A 564 -1.68 -33.19 -7.28
C TYR A 564 -1.45 -33.06 -8.79
N GLY A 565 -2.31 -33.69 -9.59
CA GLY A 565 -2.26 -33.66 -11.04
C GLY A 565 -2.46 -32.25 -11.60
N GLU A 566 -3.43 -31.52 -11.06
CA GLU A 566 -3.67 -30.12 -11.43
C GLU A 566 -2.47 -29.22 -11.07
N LEU A 567 -1.91 -29.36 -9.86
CA LEU A 567 -0.75 -28.59 -9.44
C LEU A 567 0.40 -28.75 -10.43
N TYR A 568 0.66 -29.99 -10.86
CA TYR A 568 1.74 -30.29 -11.79
C TYR A 568 1.45 -29.86 -13.24
N GLN A 569 0.25 -30.16 -13.76
CA GLN A 569 -0.06 -29.96 -15.18
C GLN A 569 -0.48 -28.53 -15.52
N VAL A 570 -1.15 -27.83 -14.60
CA VAL A 570 -1.78 -26.53 -14.82
C VAL A 570 -1.07 -25.44 -14.01
N VAL A 571 -1.07 -25.55 -12.68
CA VAL A 571 -0.62 -24.46 -11.79
C VAL A 571 0.89 -24.21 -11.94
N ALA A 572 1.71 -25.26 -12.02
CA ALA A 572 3.17 -25.12 -12.18
C ALA A 572 3.59 -24.43 -13.50
N LYS A 573 2.72 -24.42 -14.52
CA LYS A 573 2.98 -23.72 -15.80
C LYS A 573 2.54 -22.27 -15.75
N ASN A 574 1.42 -21.98 -15.07
CA ASN A 574 0.78 -20.67 -15.06
C ASN A 574 1.24 -19.76 -13.90
N ASN A 575 1.71 -20.34 -12.79
CA ASN A 575 2.15 -19.59 -11.61
C ASN A 575 3.67 -19.61 -11.48
N ALA A 576 4.30 -18.44 -11.60
CA ALA A 576 5.75 -18.29 -11.54
C ALA A 576 6.36 -18.77 -10.22
N PHE A 577 5.68 -18.56 -9.08
CA PHE A 577 6.19 -19.01 -7.78
C PHE A 577 6.25 -20.54 -7.68
N VAL A 578 5.23 -21.23 -8.18
CA VAL A 578 5.21 -22.70 -8.19
C VAL A 578 6.27 -23.24 -9.14
N LYS A 579 6.40 -22.62 -10.32
CA LYS A 579 7.45 -22.94 -11.29
C LYS A 579 8.86 -22.82 -10.70
N ILE A 580 9.13 -21.77 -9.92
CA ILE A 580 10.41 -21.58 -9.22
C ILE A 580 10.68 -22.70 -8.21
N ALA A 581 9.70 -23.05 -7.37
CA ALA A 581 9.86 -24.12 -6.39
C ALA A 581 10.10 -25.49 -7.05
N PHE A 582 9.35 -25.77 -8.13
CA PHE A 582 9.47 -27.01 -8.89
C PHE A 582 10.83 -27.10 -9.61
N GLY A 583 11.27 -26.02 -10.25
CA GLY A 583 12.58 -25.96 -10.89
C GLY A 583 13.74 -26.15 -9.90
N LYS A 584 13.66 -25.49 -8.73
CA LYS A 584 14.65 -25.66 -7.64
C LYS A 584 14.72 -27.11 -7.17
N ALA A 585 13.58 -27.75 -6.98
CA ALA A 585 13.50 -29.15 -6.54
C ALA A 585 14.02 -30.14 -7.60
N GLU A 586 13.63 -29.96 -8.86
CA GLU A 586 14.11 -30.79 -9.97
C GLU A 586 15.63 -30.68 -10.14
N ARG A 587 16.17 -29.45 -10.11
CA ARG A 587 17.61 -29.21 -10.21
C ARG A 587 18.36 -29.84 -9.03
N ALA A 588 17.91 -29.60 -7.80
CA ALA A 588 18.52 -30.17 -6.60
C ALA A 588 18.49 -31.71 -6.63
N THR A 589 17.40 -32.30 -7.13
CA THR A 589 17.27 -33.75 -7.27
C THR A 589 18.24 -34.30 -8.30
N LYS A 590 18.35 -33.67 -9.48
CA LYS A 590 19.35 -34.05 -10.51
C LYS A 590 20.78 -33.96 -9.98
N ASP A 591 21.09 -32.90 -9.22
CA ASP A 591 22.42 -32.70 -8.63
C ASP A 591 22.73 -33.75 -7.56
N ALA A 592 21.75 -34.14 -6.73
CA ALA A 592 21.88 -35.23 -5.76
C ALA A 592 22.08 -36.59 -6.45
N LEU A 593 21.28 -36.90 -7.48
CA LEU A 593 21.36 -38.17 -8.21
C LEU A 593 22.69 -38.33 -8.97
N LYS A 594 23.23 -37.27 -9.57
CA LYS A 594 24.55 -37.31 -10.23
C LYS A 594 25.70 -37.67 -9.30
N ARG A 595 25.54 -37.39 -8.01
CA ARG A 595 26.56 -37.64 -6.98
C ARG A 595 26.31 -38.93 -6.22
N LEU A 596 25.18 -39.61 -6.44
CA LEU A 596 24.79 -40.79 -5.68
C LEU A 596 25.73 -41.96 -5.95
N SER A 597 26.39 -42.45 -4.89
CA SER A 597 27.27 -43.63 -4.91
C SER A 597 27.03 -44.50 -3.69
N LYS A 598 27.66 -45.69 -3.66
CA LYS A 598 27.60 -46.58 -2.50
C LYS A 598 28.26 -45.98 -1.25
N GLU A 599 29.25 -45.10 -1.43
CA GLU A 599 30.05 -44.53 -0.33
C GLU A 599 29.36 -43.35 0.35
N ASN A 600 28.56 -42.56 -0.38
CA ASN A 600 27.91 -41.36 0.15
C ASN A 600 26.39 -41.52 0.35
N MET A 601 25.92 -42.78 0.41
CA MET A 601 24.51 -43.14 0.49
C MET A 601 23.80 -42.39 1.62
N ALA A 602 24.34 -42.40 2.84
CA ALA A 602 23.69 -41.76 4.00
C ALA A 602 23.46 -40.26 3.83
N GLN A 603 24.43 -39.54 3.26
CA GLN A 603 24.31 -38.11 3.03
C GLN A 603 23.30 -37.80 1.91
N MET A 604 23.36 -38.55 0.81
CA MET A 604 22.44 -38.38 -0.31
C MET A 604 21.00 -38.79 0.05
N MET A 605 20.82 -39.83 0.89
CA MET A 605 19.52 -40.22 1.47
C MET A 605 18.86 -39.06 2.19
N LYS A 606 19.60 -38.38 3.06
CA LYS A 606 19.09 -37.24 3.81
C LYS A 606 18.76 -36.05 2.90
N GLN A 607 19.60 -35.77 1.90
CA GLN A 607 19.34 -34.67 0.95
C GLN A 607 18.10 -34.94 0.09
N LEU A 608 17.96 -36.15 -0.46
CA LEU A 608 16.80 -36.52 -1.26
C LEU A 608 15.51 -36.50 -0.43
N ALA A 609 15.57 -37.02 0.80
CA ALA A 609 14.46 -36.97 1.73
C ALA A 609 14.03 -35.53 2.02
N GLN A 610 14.98 -34.63 2.31
CA GLN A 610 14.71 -33.20 2.55
C GLN A 610 14.06 -32.50 1.33
N ILE A 611 14.52 -32.80 0.11
CA ILE A 611 13.91 -32.24 -1.11
C ILE A 611 12.47 -32.74 -1.27
N SER A 612 12.22 -34.03 -1.00
CA SER A 612 10.90 -34.65 -1.16
C SER A 612 9.85 -34.18 -0.13
N VAL A 613 10.25 -33.56 0.99
CA VAL A 613 9.29 -33.08 2.00
C VAL A 613 8.33 -32.06 1.41
N ASN A 614 8.85 -31.02 0.76
CA ASN A 614 8.04 -29.86 0.36
C ASN A 614 7.44 -30.01 -1.05
N THR A 615 8.21 -30.58 -1.98
CA THR A 615 7.86 -30.73 -3.40
C THR A 615 8.15 -32.16 -3.89
N PRO A 616 7.40 -33.16 -3.40
CA PRO A 616 7.66 -34.57 -3.70
C PRO A 616 7.48 -34.93 -5.17
N LEU A 617 6.43 -34.44 -5.83
CA LEU A 617 6.09 -34.87 -7.19
C LEU A 617 7.18 -34.56 -8.24
N PRO A 618 7.72 -33.32 -8.33
CA PRO A 618 8.87 -33.04 -9.21
C PRO A 618 10.11 -33.86 -8.85
N CYS A 619 10.37 -34.07 -7.56
CA CYS A 619 11.47 -34.89 -7.09
C CYS A 619 11.34 -36.33 -7.63
N PHE A 620 10.20 -36.99 -7.40
CA PHE A 620 10.01 -38.38 -7.80
C PHE A 620 9.96 -38.57 -9.31
N LEU A 621 9.35 -37.67 -10.08
CA LEU A 621 9.37 -37.78 -11.54
C LEU A 621 10.79 -37.72 -12.09
N THR A 622 11.68 -36.94 -11.49
CA THR A 622 13.09 -36.86 -11.90
C THR A 622 13.90 -38.08 -11.45
N VAL A 623 13.62 -38.62 -10.27
CA VAL A 623 14.20 -39.89 -9.79
C VAL A 623 13.79 -41.03 -10.72
N LEU A 624 12.49 -41.21 -10.97
CA LEU A 624 11.97 -42.28 -11.82
C LEU A 624 12.50 -42.18 -13.26
N GLN A 625 12.66 -40.97 -13.79
CA GLN A 625 13.27 -40.78 -15.11
C GLN A 625 14.72 -41.32 -15.17
N GLN A 626 15.49 -41.20 -14.09
CA GLN A 626 16.85 -41.76 -14.04
C GLN A 626 16.83 -43.28 -13.83
N LEU A 627 15.91 -43.79 -13.00
CA LEU A 627 15.75 -45.22 -12.75
C LEU A 627 15.33 -45.99 -14.02
N GLU A 628 14.50 -45.38 -14.88
CA GLU A 628 14.11 -45.94 -16.18
C GLU A 628 15.31 -46.20 -17.11
N SER A 629 16.42 -45.48 -16.94
CA SER A 629 17.65 -45.66 -17.71
C SER A 629 18.72 -46.50 -17.02
N TYR A 630 18.71 -46.56 -15.68
CA TYR A 630 19.81 -47.09 -14.87
C TYR A 630 19.32 -47.97 -13.72
N ASP A 631 19.30 -49.29 -13.95
CA ASP A 631 18.82 -50.30 -12.98
C ASP A 631 19.63 -50.37 -11.68
N ASN A 632 20.92 -50.03 -11.75
CA ASN A 632 21.84 -50.08 -10.60
C ASN A 632 21.50 -49.05 -9.50
N LEU A 633 20.64 -48.07 -9.81
CA LEU A 633 20.18 -47.07 -8.86
C LEU A 633 18.96 -47.53 -8.03
N ASN A 634 18.26 -48.60 -8.44
CA ASN A 634 17.03 -49.08 -7.78
C ASN A 634 17.27 -49.34 -6.29
N ALA A 635 18.21 -50.22 -5.95
CA ALA A 635 18.53 -50.57 -4.57
C ALA A 635 18.98 -49.35 -3.73
N LEU A 636 19.64 -48.36 -4.34
CA LEU A 636 20.07 -47.15 -3.64
C LEU A 636 18.86 -46.27 -3.29
N VAL A 637 17.93 -46.08 -4.22
CA VAL A 637 16.71 -45.29 -4.00
C VAL A 637 15.73 -46.00 -3.06
N VAL A 638 15.61 -47.33 -3.11
CA VAL A 638 14.79 -48.08 -2.15
C VAL A 638 15.31 -47.91 -0.72
N ASN A 639 16.63 -47.85 -0.53
CA ASN A 639 17.19 -47.55 0.79
C ASN A 639 16.93 -46.10 1.22
N THR A 640 16.92 -45.13 0.30
CA THR A 640 16.60 -43.73 0.62
C THR A 640 15.15 -43.54 1.05
N ALA A 641 14.24 -44.38 0.58
CA ALA A 641 12.81 -44.28 0.84
C ALA A 641 12.43 -44.42 2.32
N ALA A 642 13.29 -45.01 3.16
CA ALA A 642 13.08 -45.10 4.61
C ALA A 642 12.86 -43.74 5.29
N SER A 643 13.37 -42.65 4.71
CA SER A 643 13.30 -41.30 5.27
C SER A 643 12.20 -40.42 4.65
N PHE A 644 11.34 -40.97 3.79
CA PHE A 644 10.26 -40.21 3.15
C PHE A 644 9.12 -39.92 4.13
N SER A 645 8.54 -38.72 4.01
CA SER A 645 7.36 -38.32 4.77
C SER A 645 6.10 -39.03 4.24
N ARG A 646 4.99 -38.94 4.98
CA ARG A 646 3.70 -39.51 4.55
C ARG A 646 3.22 -38.87 3.23
N TYR A 647 3.40 -37.56 3.09
CA TYR A 647 3.12 -36.83 1.85
C TYR A 647 3.95 -37.31 0.67
N ALA A 648 5.23 -37.63 0.93
CA ALA A 648 6.13 -38.15 -0.09
C ALA A 648 5.73 -39.56 -0.55
N TRP A 649 5.29 -40.45 0.35
CA TRP A 649 4.79 -41.78 -0.02
C TRP A 649 3.53 -41.74 -0.90
N ASP A 650 2.58 -40.86 -0.58
CA ASP A 650 1.36 -40.67 -1.39
C ASP A 650 1.70 -40.18 -2.81
N ASN A 651 2.64 -39.22 -2.92
CA ASN A 651 3.11 -38.71 -4.21
C ASN A 651 4.02 -39.68 -4.98
N MET A 652 4.76 -40.56 -4.31
CA MET A 652 5.56 -41.59 -4.97
C MET A 652 4.65 -42.53 -5.76
N THR A 653 3.55 -42.98 -5.17
CA THR A 653 2.58 -43.87 -5.84
C THR A 653 1.96 -43.17 -7.06
N LEU A 654 1.55 -41.89 -6.91
CA LEU A 654 1.07 -41.11 -8.05
C LEU A 654 2.15 -40.97 -9.14
N ALA A 655 3.40 -40.64 -8.78
CA ALA A 655 4.48 -40.48 -9.74
C ALA A 655 4.72 -41.77 -10.54
N LEU A 656 4.68 -42.93 -9.89
CA LEU A 656 4.77 -44.24 -10.56
C LEU A 656 3.64 -44.43 -11.58
N LEU A 657 2.40 -44.16 -11.17
CA LEU A 657 1.23 -44.27 -12.05
C LEU A 657 1.34 -43.31 -13.25
N MET A 658 1.76 -42.06 -13.03
CA MET A 658 1.96 -41.09 -14.10
C MET A 658 3.00 -41.54 -15.13
N ARG A 659 4.02 -42.31 -14.72
CA ARG A 659 5.03 -42.88 -15.65
C ARG A 659 4.51 -44.10 -16.38
N LEU A 660 3.74 -44.97 -15.70
CA LEU A 660 3.13 -46.16 -16.28
C LEU A 660 2.02 -45.81 -17.28
N SER A 661 1.22 -44.77 -17.00
CA SER A 661 0.09 -44.33 -17.83
C SER A 661 0.46 -43.23 -18.83
N ALA A 662 1.75 -42.96 -19.07
CA ALA A 662 2.19 -41.86 -19.91
C ALA A 662 1.86 -42.12 -21.40
N ALA A 663 0.95 -41.31 -21.96
CA ALA A 663 0.53 -41.41 -23.35
C ALA A 663 1.70 -41.19 -24.34
N GLY A 664 1.68 -41.91 -25.46
CA GLY A 664 2.67 -41.79 -26.55
C GLY A 664 3.96 -42.59 -26.35
N ARG A 665 4.08 -43.37 -25.27
CA ARG A 665 5.18 -44.32 -25.06
C ARG A 665 4.74 -45.71 -25.49
N SER A 666 5.52 -46.34 -26.37
CA SER A 666 5.31 -47.77 -26.65
C SER A 666 6.02 -48.61 -25.59
N ASN A 667 5.34 -49.64 -25.12
CA ASN A 667 5.83 -50.59 -24.11
C ASN A 667 6.68 -51.71 -24.74
N VAL A 668 6.52 -51.90 -26.05
CA VAL A 668 7.21 -52.92 -26.85
C VAL A 668 8.29 -52.27 -27.71
N LEU A 669 9.38 -52.98 -27.95
CA LEU A 669 10.43 -52.60 -28.89
C LEU A 669 9.87 -52.54 -30.32
N ALA A 670 10.57 -51.84 -31.22
CA ALA A 670 10.16 -51.72 -32.63
C ALA A 670 10.08 -53.07 -33.36
N ASN A 671 10.72 -54.11 -32.82
CA ASN A 671 10.67 -55.49 -33.31
C ASN A 671 9.39 -56.25 -32.90
N GLY A 672 8.52 -55.66 -32.06
CA GLY A 672 7.24 -56.25 -31.65
C GLY A 672 7.32 -57.47 -30.72
N LEU A 673 8.53 -57.98 -30.43
CA LEU A 673 8.74 -59.24 -29.70
C LEU A 673 9.19 -59.06 -28.27
N ASN A 674 9.91 -57.98 -27.97
CA ASN A 674 10.54 -57.76 -26.67
C ASN A 674 10.00 -56.49 -26.00
N ASP A 675 9.86 -56.54 -24.69
CA ASP A 675 9.50 -55.37 -23.89
C ASP A 675 10.67 -54.36 -23.84
N ARG A 676 10.33 -53.08 -23.69
CA ARG A 676 11.36 -52.05 -23.54
C ARG A 676 12.02 -52.12 -22.18
N ARG A 677 13.30 -51.75 -22.13
CA ARG A 677 14.09 -51.77 -20.89
C ARG A 677 13.46 -50.93 -19.77
N TRP A 678 12.99 -49.71 -20.09
CA TRP A 678 12.47 -48.78 -19.09
C TRP A 678 11.31 -49.34 -18.26
N ILE A 679 10.40 -50.13 -18.85
CA ILE A 679 9.25 -50.69 -18.13
C ILE A 679 9.67 -51.88 -17.27
N LEU A 680 10.66 -52.67 -17.71
CA LEU A 680 11.27 -53.73 -16.89
C LEU A 680 12.01 -53.15 -15.68
N SER A 681 12.79 -52.09 -15.90
CA SER A 681 13.49 -51.34 -14.85
C SER A 681 12.51 -50.79 -13.81
N LEU A 682 11.42 -50.20 -14.28
CA LEU A 682 10.39 -49.61 -13.43
C LEU A 682 9.60 -50.68 -12.66
N ALA A 683 9.24 -51.79 -13.31
CA ALA A 683 8.58 -52.92 -12.66
C ALA A 683 9.48 -53.52 -11.55
N SER A 684 10.78 -53.68 -11.83
CA SER A 684 11.77 -54.15 -10.84
C SER A 684 11.84 -53.21 -9.65
N PHE A 685 11.89 -51.89 -9.88
CA PHE A 685 11.88 -50.90 -8.82
C PHE A 685 10.60 -50.97 -7.97
N ILE A 686 9.41 -51.08 -8.59
CA ILE A 686 8.13 -51.22 -7.89
C ILE A 686 8.13 -52.48 -7.02
N GLY A 687 8.62 -53.61 -7.55
CA GLY A 687 8.74 -54.87 -6.82
C GLY A 687 9.65 -54.78 -5.59
N GLU A 688 10.84 -54.20 -5.75
CA GLU A 688 11.79 -53.99 -4.64
C GLU A 688 11.23 -53.04 -3.57
N LEU A 689 10.61 -51.94 -4.00
CA LEU A 689 10.01 -50.94 -3.12
C LEU A 689 8.86 -51.53 -2.31
N ALA A 690 7.96 -52.25 -2.97
CA ALA A 690 6.81 -52.92 -2.37
C ALA A 690 7.22 -54.05 -1.40
N CYS A 691 8.26 -54.81 -1.74
CA CYS A 691 8.81 -55.84 -0.85
C CYS A 691 9.40 -55.22 0.43
N ARG A 692 10.05 -54.05 0.32
CA ARG A 692 10.74 -53.42 1.47
C ARG A 692 9.79 -52.63 2.37
N TYR A 693 8.81 -51.92 1.80
CA TYR A 693 7.88 -51.07 2.54
C TYR A 693 6.40 -51.37 2.20
N PRO A 694 5.91 -52.59 2.45
CA PRO A 694 4.57 -53.03 2.04
C PRO A 694 3.42 -52.28 2.77
N ALA A 695 3.72 -51.58 3.87
CA ALA A 695 2.74 -50.80 4.64
C ALA A 695 2.67 -49.32 4.23
N GLN A 696 3.67 -48.80 3.52
CA GLN A 696 3.78 -47.37 3.19
C GLN A 696 3.40 -47.07 1.74
N ILE A 697 3.66 -48.00 0.82
CA ILE A 697 3.24 -47.89 -0.57
C ILE A 697 1.77 -48.30 -0.72
N ASP A 698 1.02 -47.55 -1.52
CA ASP A 698 -0.37 -47.86 -1.83
C ASP A 698 -0.44 -48.89 -2.97
N LEU A 699 -0.38 -50.17 -2.57
CA LEU A 699 -0.48 -51.32 -3.47
C LEU A 699 -1.86 -51.44 -4.11
N GLU A 700 -2.91 -51.01 -3.41
CA GLU A 700 -4.28 -51.10 -3.90
C GLU A 700 -4.42 -50.33 -5.21
N THR A 701 -3.90 -49.10 -5.26
CA THR A 701 -3.97 -48.30 -6.50
C THR A 701 -3.14 -48.89 -7.63
N ILE A 702 -1.97 -49.46 -7.33
CA ILE A 702 -1.11 -50.09 -8.34
C ILE A 702 -1.79 -51.34 -8.93
N VAL A 703 -2.42 -52.15 -8.08
CA VAL A 703 -3.16 -53.34 -8.51
C VAL A 703 -4.44 -52.96 -9.25
N ASP A 704 -5.19 -51.97 -8.78
CA ASP A 704 -6.36 -51.42 -9.47
C ASP A 704 -5.99 -50.93 -10.88
N TYR A 705 -4.85 -50.24 -11.02
CA TYR A 705 -4.33 -49.84 -12.32
C TYR A 705 -4.04 -51.05 -13.21
N CYS A 706 -3.42 -52.10 -12.68
CA CYS A 706 -3.15 -53.32 -13.44
C CYS A 706 -4.45 -53.98 -13.92
N ILE A 707 -5.44 -54.13 -13.04
CA ILE A 707 -6.74 -54.74 -13.36
C ILE A 707 -7.47 -53.91 -14.42
N LYS A 708 -7.60 -52.59 -14.21
CA LYS A 708 -8.30 -51.69 -15.16
C LYS A 708 -7.63 -51.68 -16.53
N SER A 709 -6.30 -51.68 -16.57
CA SER A 709 -5.55 -51.70 -17.83
C SER A 709 -5.68 -53.04 -18.55
N LEU A 710 -5.75 -54.16 -17.82
CA LEU A 710 -6.01 -55.48 -18.41
C LEU A 710 -7.39 -55.56 -19.05
N HIS A 711 -8.40 -54.96 -18.41
CA HIS A 711 -9.73 -54.80 -19.02
C HIS A 711 -9.70 -53.93 -20.29
N ALA A 712 -8.76 -52.98 -20.39
CA ALA A 712 -8.52 -52.17 -21.58
C ALA A 712 -7.62 -52.86 -22.64
N HIS A 713 -7.32 -54.15 -22.46
CA HIS A 713 -6.45 -54.95 -23.33
C HIS A 713 -4.99 -54.45 -23.44
N ASP A 714 -4.49 -53.72 -22.43
CA ASP A 714 -3.06 -53.40 -22.33
C ASP A 714 -2.32 -54.49 -21.52
N ALA A 715 -1.30 -55.08 -22.15
CA ALA A 715 -0.49 -56.13 -21.54
C ALA A 715 0.68 -55.60 -20.70
N ALA A 716 1.02 -54.31 -20.83
CA ALA A 716 2.19 -53.74 -20.17
C ALA A 716 2.18 -53.85 -18.62
N PRO A 717 1.03 -53.70 -17.94
CA PRO A 717 0.97 -53.85 -16.48
C PRO A 717 1.16 -55.29 -15.99
N LEU A 718 1.11 -56.31 -16.87
CA LEU A 718 1.45 -57.69 -16.48
C LEU A 718 2.91 -57.82 -16.05
N LEU A 719 3.80 -57.00 -16.59
CA LEU A 719 5.20 -56.96 -16.17
C LEU A 719 5.32 -56.49 -14.72
N VAL A 720 4.55 -55.46 -14.36
CA VAL A 720 4.50 -54.94 -12.98
C VAL A 720 3.91 -56.00 -12.05
N LEU A 721 2.82 -56.65 -12.44
CA LEU A 721 2.20 -57.71 -11.63
C LEU A 721 3.14 -58.92 -11.45
N LYS A 722 3.79 -59.37 -12.52
CA LYS A 722 4.79 -60.44 -12.47
C LYS A 722 5.91 -60.13 -11.49
N GLU A 723 6.42 -58.91 -11.54
CA GLU A 723 7.52 -58.48 -10.69
C GLU A 723 7.10 -58.28 -9.23
N LEU A 724 5.87 -57.80 -8.98
CA LEU A 724 5.27 -57.76 -7.65
C LEU A 724 5.16 -59.17 -7.04
N VAL A 725 4.66 -60.16 -7.79
CA VAL A 725 4.55 -61.55 -7.32
C VAL A 725 5.94 -62.16 -7.08
N ALA A 726 6.92 -61.91 -7.95
CA ALA A 726 8.28 -62.41 -7.78
C ALA A 726 8.98 -61.75 -6.57
N SER A 727 8.88 -60.43 -6.44
CA SER A 727 9.56 -59.67 -5.40
C SER A 727 8.86 -59.76 -4.05
N MET A 728 7.55 -59.59 -3.95
CA MET A 728 6.85 -59.69 -2.66
C MET A 728 6.59 -61.15 -2.26
N GLY A 729 6.25 -62.02 -3.21
CA GLY A 729 6.01 -63.44 -2.97
C GLY A 729 7.28 -64.27 -2.82
N GLY A 730 8.42 -63.80 -3.31
CA GLY A 730 9.68 -64.54 -3.31
C GLY A 730 9.69 -65.75 -4.24
N ILE A 731 8.70 -65.85 -5.12
CA ILE A 731 8.48 -66.97 -6.04
C ILE A 731 9.39 -66.79 -7.25
N GLN A 732 10.31 -67.71 -7.45
CA GLN A 732 11.17 -67.73 -8.64
C GLN A 732 10.61 -68.68 -9.69
N ALA A 733 10.83 -68.36 -10.97
CA ALA A 733 10.43 -69.23 -12.07
C ALA A 733 11.30 -70.50 -12.06
N ILE A 734 10.65 -71.65 -11.88
CA ILE A 734 11.31 -72.95 -11.85
C ILE A 734 11.54 -73.41 -13.30
N THR A 735 12.71 -73.09 -13.86
CA THR A 735 13.06 -73.47 -15.25
C THR A 735 13.88 -74.75 -15.32
N ASN A 736 14.81 -74.97 -14.40
CA ASN A 736 15.74 -76.10 -14.43
C ASN A 736 15.92 -76.73 -13.04
N LEU A 737 15.15 -77.78 -12.73
CA LEU A 737 15.39 -78.65 -11.57
C LEU A 737 16.08 -79.93 -12.01
N THR A 738 17.10 -80.35 -11.26
CA THR A 738 17.67 -81.69 -11.43
C THR A 738 16.70 -82.75 -10.89
N ALA A 739 16.70 -83.96 -11.47
CA ALA A 739 15.86 -85.08 -10.99
C ALA A 739 15.87 -85.27 -9.44
N PRO A 740 17.03 -85.27 -8.75
CA PRO A 740 17.04 -85.39 -7.28
C PRO A 740 16.46 -84.17 -6.56
N GLN A 741 16.45 -82.98 -7.17
CA GLN A 741 15.78 -81.80 -6.60
C GLN A 741 14.26 -81.91 -6.75
N VAL A 742 13.77 -82.49 -7.86
CA VAL A 742 12.33 -82.77 -8.06
C VAL A 742 11.83 -83.77 -7.03
N ASP A 743 12.56 -84.87 -6.80
CA ASP A 743 12.18 -85.86 -5.79
C ASP A 743 12.13 -85.25 -4.37
N ARG A 744 13.07 -84.36 -4.06
CA ARG A 744 13.14 -83.64 -2.78
C ARG A 744 12.07 -82.55 -2.61
N MET A 745 11.55 -81.98 -3.70
CA MET A 745 10.41 -81.05 -3.67
C MET A 745 9.11 -81.76 -3.27
N CYS A 746 8.99 -83.05 -3.56
CA CYS A 746 7.83 -83.89 -3.20
C CYS A 746 7.93 -84.51 -1.80
N CYS A 747 9.03 -84.24 -1.07
CA CYS A 747 9.25 -84.72 0.29
C CYS A 747 8.62 -83.76 1.33
N ALA A 748 8.85 -84.04 2.63
CA ALA A 748 8.41 -83.19 3.73
C ALA A 748 8.82 -81.72 3.54
N GLU A 749 8.00 -80.80 4.08
CA GLU A 749 8.09 -79.34 3.84
C GLU A 749 9.48 -78.76 4.14
N SER A 750 10.19 -79.28 5.15
CA SER A 750 11.55 -78.85 5.49
C SER A 750 12.59 -79.19 4.41
N VAL A 751 12.41 -80.33 3.72
CA VAL A 751 13.28 -80.76 2.61
C VAL A 751 12.97 -79.97 1.36
N ALA A 752 11.69 -79.77 1.06
CA ALA A 752 11.23 -78.93 -0.04
C ALA A 752 11.72 -77.48 0.13
N GLN A 753 11.65 -76.92 1.35
CA GLN A 753 12.17 -75.59 1.67
C GLN A 753 13.67 -75.47 1.37
N LYS A 754 14.46 -76.51 1.63
CA LYS A 754 15.90 -76.49 1.36
C LYS A 754 16.19 -76.51 -0.15
N VAL A 755 15.40 -77.23 -0.94
CA VAL A 755 15.48 -77.18 -2.40
C VAL A 755 15.09 -75.80 -2.92
N LEU A 756 14.00 -75.23 -2.42
CA LEU A 756 13.55 -73.86 -2.75
C LEU A 756 14.65 -72.81 -2.45
N GLN A 757 15.29 -72.88 -1.27
CA GLN A 757 16.43 -72.03 -0.94
C GLN A 757 17.60 -72.19 -1.94
N THR A 758 17.84 -73.43 -2.39
CA THR A 758 18.96 -73.73 -3.30
C THR A 758 18.74 -73.12 -4.69
N ILE A 759 17.49 -73.01 -5.14
CA ILE A 759 17.13 -72.36 -6.41
C ILE A 759 16.90 -70.85 -6.29
N GLY A 760 17.21 -70.25 -5.12
CA GLY A 760 17.03 -68.82 -4.88
C GLY A 760 15.58 -68.40 -4.63
N ASP A 761 14.66 -69.35 -4.42
CA ASP A 761 13.28 -69.07 -4.05
C ASP A 761 13.19 -68.75 -2.55
N THR A 762 12.63 -67.57 -2.25
CA THR A 762 12.59 -66.97 -0.92
C THR A 762 11.17 -66.87 -0.36
N ARG A 763 10.22 -67.63 -0.89
CA ARG A 763 8.80 -67.57 -0.46
C ARG A 763 8.59 -67.78 1.05
N HIS A 764 9.47 -68.55 1.69
CA HIS A 764 9.42 -68.81 3.13
C HIS A 764 9.90 -67.63 3.99
N THR A 765 10.78 -66.76 3.48
CA THR A 765 11.24 -65.58 4.23
C THR A 765 10.35 -64.36 3.98
N ARG A 766 9.60 -64.34 2.87
CA ARG A 766 8.76 -63.21 2.45
C ARG A 766 7.28 -63.33 2.83
N ALA A 767 6.96 -64.12 3.86
CA ALA A 767 5.58 -64.34 4.30
C ALA A 767 4.81 -63.04 4.63
N GLY A 768 5.47 -62.03 5.21
CA GLY A 768 4.86 -60.75 5.56
C GLY A 768 4.41 -59.94 4.33
N PRO A 769 5.35 -59.54 3.43
CA PRO A 769 5.00 -58.87 2.18
C PRO A 769 4.02 -59.69 1.33
N ALA A 770 4.20 -61.01 1.23
CA ALA A 770 3.34 -61.88 0.46
C ALA A 770 1.89 -61.96 0.98
N ALA A 771 1.67 -61.80 2.28
CA ALA A 771 0.32 -61.75 2.87
C ALA A 771 -0.34 -60.38 2.73
N LYS A 772 0.45 -59.32 2.46
CA LYS A 772 -0.03 -57.96 2.28
C LYS A 772 -0.40 -57.66 0.82
N LEU A 773 0.33 -58.26 -0.13
CA LEU A 773 -0.05 -58.35 -1.54
C LEU A 773 -1.27 -59.27 -1.68
#